data_AF-A0A7L5AMH7-F1
#
_entry.id   AF-A0A7L5AMH7-F1
#
_cell.length_a   1.000
_cell.length_b   1.000
_cell.length_c   1.000
_cell.angle_alpha   90.00
_cell.angle_beta   90.00
_cell.angle_gamma   90.00
#
_symmetry.space_group_name_H-M   'P 1'
#
loop_
_entity.id
_entity.type
_entity.pdbx_description
1 polymer ?
#
loop_
_entity_poly.entity_id
_entity_poly.type
_entity_poly.pdbx_seq_one_letter_code
_entity_poly.pdbx_strand_id
1 'polypeptide(L)'
;MPAAPVNLTVDHQHAPLGVAVPRPVLSWQVPGEAPATAYEVEVRRLDPATGIALTPPVWATGRVQVPDPPASPWLPYAGEPLDSDTDYSWRVRIWTDSDSAPSPWAEASFSTSLLDGAGVVADWVEPAQTPVELEPPASFATLFAPRDPQPAGERLHPVKLIRQDLPRADAEDAPITRARLYLSAQGVIEASIDGTPVGDTVLAPGWTSYHTYTEFEVHDVTAALADPAGAPRPHTLGLRLGDGWFAGRATITGESGQYGTLLRGWWQLSVTRADGAHQTWGPDATARGTTSGPLRYSDIMVGERRDDRLAAAVAGWDCPGFDDSGWDPVRIVPTSELDPATALEPFRGEPVRRLAELPAARVITTPAGETVLDFGQVIAGRVRLRAVGPAGTEITLEHSEHLAADGNFFSNVQGPNKDQRDVWILAGTGTPQAPEVYEPTFTFHGFRYARVTGYPGELRTRDAVAVVVGSDLEPAGDFACSDERLTRLHANTVWSQRANFLSIPTDCPQRERVGWTGDIQVFAPAATNNAQVHTFLARWLRNVRADQLDDGRVVIISPFAPRQAAMEGQPGIGGITAAAGWGDAVIRVPLALWERYGDVDTLRANYPAMQAWVQLQSRQAATELPPRLRGSDWEDTDRTAGWEALDDATAARQRLLWNSRMHFGDWLAPSTLDSGAPDAIMTAPHLTSEFVGAAFHAEALRTLAEVARVLGYAGDAAAYRERWEAVRAAVAAEYIGADGAMTPDLQGMYVLSLAFGIVAADDPDGGARRRAVADRLVRLVHQAGDHLDTGFLSVPFLLDVLVESGNADVAWAVLMQDTVPSWLYEVAEGATTIWESWDAVAPDGTVGAMSFNHYAFGCVDDWLFRRLGGIAPTEPGYRRVRVAPLTDGPVSWARAHRDTPFGRVEVAWERADGEALGAAGADSPAAGTPVRYEITLPAGVTGELATPDGNVRELASGRTVLVA
;
A
#
# COMPACT_ATOMS: atom_id res chain seq x y z
N MET A 1 33.86 -8.18 -24.33
CA MET A 1 33.57 -7.02 -23.47
C MET A 1 32.15 -7.16 -22.99
N PRO A 2 31.86 -6.96 -21.70
CA PRO A 2 30.50 -7.02 -21.19
C PRO A 2 29.64 -5.88 -21.76
N ALA A 3 28.32 -6.10 -21.82
CA ALA A 3 27.36 -5.04 -22.15
C ALA A 3 27.26 -4.02 -21.01
N ALA A 4 26.80 -2.80 -21.31
CA ALA A 4 26.62 -1.76 -20.31
C ALA A 4 25.50 -2.15 -19.32
N PRO A 5 25.64 -1.82 -18.02
CA PRO A 5 24.57 -2.03 -17.04
C PRO A 5 23.24 -1.43 -17.48
N VAL A 6 22.15 -2.01 -17.01
CA VAL A 6 20.77 -1.59 -17.33
C VAL A 6 19.99 -1.30 -16.05
N ASN A 7 18.79 -0.75 -16.19
CA ASN A 7 17.88 -0.48 -15.07
C ASN A 7 18.51 0.36 -13.94
N LEU A 8 19.16 1.47 -14.32
CA LEU A 8 19.79 2.37 -13.37
C LEU A 8 18.73 3.08 -12.51
N THR A 9 18.85 2.95 -11.20
CA THR A 9 17.97 3.61 -10.23
C THR A 9 18.75 4.32 -9.14
N VAL A 10 18.11 5.35 -8.56
CA VAL A 10 18.57 6.10 -7.39
C VAL A 10 17.43 6.05 -6.39
N ASP A 11 17.67 5.54 -5.18
CA ASP A 11 16.63 5.26 -4.18
C ASP A 11 15.42 4.53 -4.79
N HIS A 12 15.69 3.46 -5.54
CA HIS A 12 14.67 2.58 -6.15
C HIS A 12 13.86 3.22 -7.29
N GLN A 13 14.19 4.44 -7.72
CA GLN A 13 13.46 5.15 -8.77
C GLN A 13 14.33 5.43 -10.01
N HIS A 14 13.69 5.48 -11.18
CA HIS A 14 14.34 5.86 -12.43
C HIS A 14 14.40 7.37 -12.58
N ALA A 15 15.63 7.88 -12.75
CA ALA A 15 15.93 9.30 -12.93
C ALA A 15 15.11 10.25 -12.03
N PRO A 16 15.08 10.04 -10.70
CA PRO A 16 14.17 10.75 -9.82
C PRO A 16 14.46 12.25 -9.77
N LEU A 17 13.38 13.02 -9.72
CA LEU A 17 13.39 14.43 -9.39
C LEU A 17 13.02 14.57 -7.91
N GLY A 18 13.98 14.96 -7.07
CA GLY A 18 13.73 15.16 -5.64
C GLY A 18 14.16 14.02 -4.74
N VAL A 19 15.33 13.41 -4.98
CA VAL A 19 15.95 12.47 -4.04
C VAL A 19 15.98 13.10 -2.64
N ALA A 20 15.36 12.41 -1.69
CA ALA A 20 15.00 12.91 -0.37
C ALA A 20 16.13 12.80 0.68
N VAL A 21 17.27 12.20 0.32
CA VAL A 21 18.38 11.95 1.22
C VAL A 21 19.72 12.43 0.66
N PRO A 22 20.65 12.90 1.51
CA PRO A 22 21.97 13.35 1.07
C PRO A 22 22.92 12.22 0.69
N ARG A 23 22.57 10.97 0.97
CA ARG A 23 23.35 9.78 0.66
C ARG A 23 22.43 8.70 0.08
N PRO A 24 22.02 8.84 -1.19
CA PRO A 24 21.10 7.90 -1.81
C PRO A 24 21.78 6.56 -2.07
N VAL A 25 20.96 5.56 -2.38
CA VAL A 25 21.40 4.26 -2.86
C VAL A 25 21.34 4.25 -4.39
N LEU A 26 22.45 3.90 -5.03
CA LEU A 26 22.52 3.68 -6.48
C LEU A 26 22.35 2.18 -6.76
N SER A 27 21.60 1.84 -7.80
CA SER A 27 21.41 0.44 -8.20
C SER A 27 21.38 0.28 -9.71
N TRP A 28 21.78 -0.90 -10.17
CA TRP A 28 21.80 -1.30 -11.57
C TRP A 28 21.70 -2.82 -11.70
N GLN A 29 21.25 -3.28 -12.85
CA GLN A 29 21.23 -4.69 -13.22
C GLN A 29 22.37 -5.02 -14.19
N VAL A 30 22.93 -6.22 -14.03
CA VAL A 30 24.02 -6.72 -14.87
C VAL A 30 23.41 -7.50 -16.05
N PRO A 31 23.67 -7.11 -17.31
CA PRO A 31 23.14 -7.83 -18.46
C PRO A 31 23.88 -9.17 -18.70
N GLY A 32 23.15 -10.16 -19.21
CA GLY A 32 23.69 -11.47 -19.57
C GLY A 32 23.74 -12.45 -18.40
N GLU A 33 24.59 -13.47 -18.50
CA GLU A 33 24.66 -14.55 -17.51
C GLU A 33 25.84 -14.37 -16.54
N ALA A 34 26.96 -13.81 -16.99
CA ALA A 34 28.15 -13.70 -16.17
C ALA A 34 28.01 -12.58 -15.12
N PRO A 35 28.26 -12.84 -13.82
CA PRO A 35 28.21 -11.80 -12.80
C PRO A 35 29.27 -10.72 -13.02
N ALA A 36 29.02 -9.53 -12.47
CA ALA A 36 30.06 -8.52 -12.34
C ALA A 36 31.07 -8.93 -11.25
N THR A 37 32.36 -8.98 -11.61
CA THR A 37 33.50 -9.20 -10.72
C THR A 37 34.17 -7.89 -10.27
N ALA A 38 33.89 -6.79 -10.97
CA ALA A 38 34.26 -5.45 -10.54
C ALA A 38 33.27 -4.42 -11.09
N TYR A 39 33.20 -3.26 -10.45
CA TYR A 39 32.46 -2.11 -10.95
C TYR A 39 33.26 -0.81 -10.77
N GLU A 40 32.82 0.23 -11.46
CA GLU A 40 33.27 1.60 -11.26
C GLU A 40 32.09 2.54 -11.42
N VAL A 41 31.93 3.44 -10.45
CA VAL A 41 30.88 4.46 -10.41
C VAL A 41 31.50 5.84 -10.35
N GLU A 42 30.90 6.78 -11.07
CA GLU A 42 31.16 8.21 -10.92
C GLU A 42 29.84 8.97 -10.74
N VAL A 43 29.82 9.93 -9.82
CA VAL A 43 28.73 10.90 -9.64
C VAL A 43 29.29 12.31 -9.83
N ARG A 44 28.62 13.11 -10.64
CA ARG A 44 29.03 14.46 -11.04
C ARG A 44 27.88 15.41 -10.84
N ARG A 45 28.15 16.55 -10.20
CA ARG A 45 27.22 17.68 -10.19
C ARG A 45 27.06 18.22 -11.61
N LEU A 46 25.84 18.57 -11.98
CA LEU A 46 25.56 19.32 -13.21
C LEU A 46 25.59 20.82 -12.90
N ASP A 47 26.21 21.59 -13.79
CA ASP A 47 26.16 23.03 -13.74
C ASP A 47 24.71 23.51 -14.00
N PRO A 48 24.07 24.26 -13.10
CA PRO A 48 22.66 24.61 -13.24
C PRO A 48 22.39 25.65 -14.34
N ALA A 49 23.43 26.31 -14.88
CA ALA A 49 23.31 27.25 -15.99
C ALA A 49 23.42 26.55 -17.36
N THR A 50 24.26 25.52 -17.46
CA THR A 50 24.61 24.87 -18.74
C THR A 50 24.15 23.42 -18.86
N GLY A 51 23.80 22.77 -17.74
CA GLY A 51 23.51 21.34 -17.65
C GLY A 51 24.73 20.43 -17.83
N ILE A 52 25.94 20.99 -17.94
CA ILE A 52 27.16 20.23 -18.22
C ILE A 52 27.70 19.63 -16.91
N ALA A 53 28.08 18.36 -16.95
CA ALA A 53 28.70 17.68 -15.81
C ALA A 53 30.05 18.32 -15.44
N LEU A 54 30.18 18.71 -14.17
CA LEU A 54 31.38 19.35 -13.64
C LEU A 54 32.53 18.36 -13.43
N THR A 55 33.75 18.90 -13.43
CA THR A 55 34.99 18.17 -13.13
C THR A 55 35.74 18.86 -11.98
N PRO A 56 36.30 18.10 -11.01
CA PRO A 56 36.24 16.63 -10.85
C PRO A 56 34.84 16.11 -10.43
N PRO A 57 34.58 14.79 -10.50
CA PRO A 57 33.36 14.20 -9.94
C PRO A 57 33.27 14.41 -8.42
N VAL A 58 32.06 14.52 -7.88
CA VAL A 58 31.83 14.61 -6.42
C VAL A 58 32.07 13.27 -5.73
N TRP A 59 31.95 12.18 -6.48
CA TRP A 59 32.33 10.84 -6.04
C TRP A 59 32.81 10.00 -7.22
N ALA A 60 33.91 9.28 -7.03
CA ALA A 60 34.40 8.29 -7.97
C ALA A 60 34.98 7.12 -7.17
N THR A 61 34.51 5.91 -7.45
CA THR A 61 34.95 4.72 -6.71
C THR A 61 36.31 4.19 -7.19
N GLY A 62 36.69 4.53 -8.43
CA GLY A 62 37.65 3.74 -9.18
C GLY A 62 37.15 2.30 -9.39
N ARG A 63 38.03 1.40 -9.83
CA ARG A 63 37.69 -0.03 -9.98
C ARG A 63 37.60 -0.70 -8.61
N VAL A 64 36.38 -1.04 -8.20
CA VAL A 64 36.08 -1.80 -6.97
C VAL A 64 35.88 -3.27 -7.31
N GLN A 65 36.60 -4.17 -6.63
CA GLN A 65 36.44 -5.61 -6.79
C GLN A 65 35.20 -6.11 -6.05
N VAL A 66 34.49 -7.07 -6.64
CA VAL A 66 33.37 -7.79 -6.04
C VAL A 66 33.89 -9.17 -5.60
N PRO A 67 34.21 -9.36 -4.31
CA PRO A 67 34.80 -10.60 -3.84
C PRO A 67 33.82 -11.78 -3.84
N ASP A 68 32.52 -11.49 -3.70
CA ASP A 68 31.45 -12.49 -3.62
C ASP A 68 30.29 -12.06 -4.55
N PRO A 69 30.34 -12.42 -5.84
CA PRO A 69 29.29 -12.08 -6.80
C PRO A 69 28.02 -12.94 -6.60
N PRO A 70 26.83 -12.39 -6.88
CA PRO A 70 26.58 -11.05 -7.39
C PRO A 70 26.76 -10.01 -6.27
N ALA A 71 27.30 -8.82 -6.58
CA ALA A 71 27.36 -7.75 -5.60
C ALA A 71 25.94 -7.35 -5.15
N SER A 72 25.78 -6.83 -3.92
CA SER A 72 24.54 -6.15 -3.55
C SER A 72 24.16 -5.15 -4.65
N PRO A 73 22.92 -5.17 -5.16
CA PRO A 73 22.47 -4.22 -6.17
C PRO A 73 22.35 -2.82 -5.55
N TRP A 74 22.23 -2.73 -4.22
CA TRP A 74 22.18 -1.49 -3.47
C TRP A 74 23.60 -1.04 -3.14
N LEU A 75 24.11 -0.03 -3.85
CA LEU A 75 25.36 0.65 -3.55
C LEU A 75 25.06 1.99 -2.86
N PRO A 76 25.25 2.10 -1.53
CA PRO A 76 25.14 3.38 -0.85
C PRO A 76 26.16 4.38 -1.39
N TYR A 77 25.71 5.60 -1.69
CA TYR A 77 26.59 6.68 -2.06
C TYR A 77 27.57 7.02 -0.92
N ALA A 78 28.86 6.88 -1.20
CA ALA A 78 29.94 7.04 -0.22
C ALA A 78 30.77 8.32 -0.40
N GLY A 79 30.35 9.25 -1.27
CA GLY A 79 30.99 10.54 -1.43
C GLY A 79 30.62 11.54 -0.33
N GLU A 80 30.95 12.81 -0.53
CA GLU A 80 30.48 13.89 0.34
C GLU A 80 28.97 14.06 0.23
N PRO A 81 28.23 14.34 1.33
CA PRO A 81 26.78 14.53 1.30
C PRO A 81 26.34 15.40 0.13
N LEU A 82 25.32 14.97 -0.61
CA LEU A 82 24.82 15.71 -1.75
C LEU A 82 24.15 17.02 -1.28
N ASP A 83 24.34 18.08 -2.06
CA ASP A 83 23.74 19.40 -1.81
C ASP A 83 22.24 19.38 -2.12
N SER A 84 21.47 20.19 -1.40
CA SER A 84 20.05 20.48 -1.67
C SER A 84 19.85 21.10 -3.06
N ASP A 85 18.68 20.87 -3.66
CA ASP A 85 18.26 21.46 -4.95
C ASP A 85 19.32 21.40 -6.06
N THR A 86 19.95 20.23 -6.22
CA THR A 86 21.09 20.08 -7.13
C THR A 86 20.88 18.91 -8.08
N ASP A 87 21.18 19.12 -9.36
CA ASP A 87 21.11 18.10 -10.39
C ASP A 87 22.46 17.36 -10.49
N TYR A 88 22.41 16.03 -10.64
CA TYR A 88 23.56 15.15 -10.75
C TYR A 88 23.42 14.24 -11.96
N SER A 89 24.55 13.96 -12.61
CA SER A 89 24.71 12.79 -13.48
C SER A 89 25.50 11.73 -12.73
N TRP A 90 25.16 10.48 -12.98
CA TRP A 90 25.97 9.36 -12.51
C TRP A 90 26.09 8.31 -13.59
N ARG A 91 27.20 7.59 -13.54
CA ARG A 91 27.48 6.53 -14.50
C ARG A 91 28.13 5.35 -13.83
N VAL A 92 27.87 4.17 -14.38
CA VAL A 92 28.41 2.89 -13.90
C VAL A 92 28.93 2.06 -15.08
N ARG A 93 30.05 1.35 -14.86
CA ARG A 93 30.55 0.31 -15.76
C ARG A 93 31.04 -0.88 -14.96
N ILE A 94 31.06 -2.05 -15.59
CA ILE A 94 31.36 -3.32 -14.94
C ILE A 94 32.43 -4.13 -15.67
N TRP A 95 33.00 -5.09 -14.95
CA TRP A 95 33.84 -6.17 -15.47
C TRP A 95 33.18 -7.50 -15.11
N THR A 96 33.18 -8.46 -16.03
CA THR A 96 32.73 -9.84 -15.73
C THR A 96 33.92 -10.79 -15.52
N ASP A 97 35.13 -10.36 -15.89
CA ASP A 97 36.38 -11.06 -15.61
C ASP A 97 37.47 -10.04 -15.24
N SER A 98 38.39 -10.44 -14.37
CA SER A 98 39.47 -9.61 -13.84
C SER A 98 40.41 -9.07 -14.92
N ASP A 99 40.62 -9.84 -15.99
CA ASP A 99 41.52 -9.52 -17.11
C ASP A 99 40.80 -8.91 -18.32
N SER A 100 39.47 -8.75 -18.27
CA SER A 100 38.70 -8.20 -19.39
C SER A 100 38.73 -6.66 -19.44
N ALA A 101 38.51 -6.09 -20.62
CA ALA A 101 38.12 -4.69 -20.74
C ALA A 101 36.73 -4.45 -20.09
N PRO A 102 36.49 -3.27 -19.48
CA PRO A 102 35.18 -2.94 -18.91
C PRO A 102 34.07 -2.90 -19.98
N SER A 103 32.82 -2.90 -19.51
CA SER A 103 31.68 -2.49 -20.33
C SER A 103 31.81 -1.02 -20.74
N PRO A 104 31.04 -0.57 -21.76
CA PRO A 104 30.71 0.84 -21.88
C PRO A 104 30.06 1.37 -20.59
N TRP A 105 30.14 2.68 -20.39
CA TRP A 105 29.41 3.36 -19.32
C TRP A 105 27.91 3.32 -19.62
N ALA A 106 27.12 2.97 -18.60
CA ALA A 106 25.71 3.34 -18.51
C ALA A 106 25.60 4.63 -17.70
N GLU A 107 24.71 5.54 -18.08
CA GLU A 107 24.60 6.87 -17.49
C GLU A 107 23.13 7.22 -17.25
N ALA A 108 22.86 7.89 -16.13
CA ALA A 108 21.56 8.42 -15.77
C ALA A 108 21.74 9.73 -14.98
N SER A 109 20.65 10.47 -14.78
CA SER A 109 20.65 11.70 -13.99
C SER A 109 19.61 11.63 -12.89
N PHE A 110 19.80 12.39 -11.82
CA PHE A 110 18.82 12.58 -10.76
C PHE A 110 18.99 13.97 -10.16
N SER A 111 18.00 14.46 -9.42
CA SER A 111 18.10 15.73 -8.69
C SER A 111 17.77 15.52 -7.24
N THR A 112 18.43 16.23 -6.34
CA THR A 112 18.09 16.25 -4.91
C THR A 112 16.94 17.19 -4.61
N SER A 113 16.17 16.87 -3.58
CA SER A 113 15.17 17.79 -3.02
C SER A 113 15.84 18.84 -2.11
N LEU A 114 15.05 19.56 -1.31
CA LEU A 114 15.56 20.36 -0.19
C LEU A 114 15.89 19.40 0.97
N LEU A 115 17.15 18.97 1.02
CA LEU A 115 17.63 17.91 1.92
C LEU A 115 17.82 18.37 3.37
N ASP A 116 17.98 19.67 3.55
CA ASP A 116 18.12 20.31 4.85
C ASP A 116 16.94 21.25 5.10
N GLY A 117 16.49 21.31 6.36
CA GLY A 117 15.39 22.19 6.76
C GLY A 117 15.73 23.68 6.67
N ALA A 118 17.01 24.04 6.48
CA ALA A 118 17.40 25.45 6.29
C ALA A 118 17.12 25.93 4.86
N GLY A 119 17.00 25.02 3.89
CA GLY A 119 16.58 25.29 2.52
C GLY A 119 15.07 25.49 2.36
N VAL A 120 14.28 25.12 3.37
CA VAL A 120 12.84 25.38 3.45
C VAL A 120 12.65 26.76 4.09
N VAL A 121 12.55 27.80 3.26
CA VAL A 121 12.54 29.21 3.71
C VAL A 121 11.24 29.95 3.42
N ALA A 122 10.39 29.39 2.55
CA ALA A 122 9.10 29.97 2.22
C ALA A 122 8.08 29.78 3.35
N ASP A 123 7.26 30.80 3.57
CA ASP A 123 6.10 30.76 4.45
C ASP A 123 4.91 30.04 3.77
N TRP A 124 3.83 29.81 4.53
CA TRP A 124 2.60 29.23 4.03
C TRP A 124 1.60 30.29 3.59
N VAL A 125 0.73 29.93 2.66
CA VAL A 125 -0.40 30.77 2.23
C VAL A 125 -1.73 30.20 2.75
N GLU A 126 -2.44 31.01 3.52
CA GLU A 126 -3.76 30.69 4.06
C GLU A 126 -4.82 31.60 3.39
N PRO A 127 -5.74 31.05 2.58
CA PRO A 127 -6.80 31.84 1.98
C PRO A 127 -7.86 32.23 3.01
N ALA A 128 -8.60 33.31 2.73
CA ALA A 128 -9.82 33.63 3.46
C ALA A 128 -10.82 32.46 3.32
N GLN A 129 -11.25 31.91 4.46
CA GLN A 129 -12.08 30.71 4.50
C GLN A 129 -12.91 30.62 5.79
N THR A 130 -13.98 29.85 5.72
CA THR A 130 -14.69 29.35 6.89
C THR A 130 -14.01 28.06 7.33
N PRO A 131 -13.63 27.91 8.63
CA PRO A 131 -13.13 26.65 9.14
C PRO A 131 -14.13 25.52 8.94
N VAL A 132 -13.65 24.31 8.67
CA VAL A 132 -14.51 23.13 8.58
C VAL A 132 -15.23 22.88 9.92
N GLU A 133 -16.53 22.64 9.84
CA GLU A 133 -17.35 22.31 11.00
C GLU A 133 -17.11 20.87 11.44
N LEU A 134 -16.68 20.70 12.69
CA LEU A 134 -16.38 19.40 13.27
C LEU A 134 -17.66 18.62 13.59
N GLU A 135 -17.79 17.40 13.06
CA GLU A 135 -18.84 16.48 13.51
C GLU A 135 -18.57 15.93 14.92
N PRO A 136 -19.62 15.56 15.67
CA PRO A 136 -19.45 14.82 16.91
C PRO A 136 -18.93 13.41 16.65
N PRO A 137 -18.16 12.82 17.59
CA PRO A 137 -17.70 11.45 17.49
C PRO A 137 -18.83 10.46 17.20
N ALA A 138 -18.70 9.66 16.14
CA ALA A 138 -19.63 8.59 15.83
C ALA A 138 -19.32 7.34 16.67
N SER A 139 -20.35 6.68 17.22
CA SER A 139 -20.17 5.34 17.77
C SER A 139 -19.98 4.33 16.65
N PHE A 140 -19.26 3.23 16.92
CA PHE A 140 -19.06 2.16 15.93
C PHE A 140 -20.38 1.66 15.32
N ALA A 141 -21.43 1.48 16.13
CA ALA A 141 -22.75 1.10 15.65
C ALA A 141 -23.38 2.10 14.65
N THR A 142 -23.06 3.39 14.78
CA THR A 142 -23.56 4.43 13.87
C THR A 142 -22.87 4.38 12.50
N LEU A 143 -21.67 3.78 12.41
CA LEU A 143 -20.89 3.70 11.17
C LEU A 143 -21.52 2.80 10.11
N PHE A 144 -22.35 1.85 10.56
CA PHE A 144 -23.03 0.87 9.70
C PHE A 144 -24.55 1.06 9.67
N ALA A 145 -25.06 2.13 10.30
CA ALA A 145 -26.48 2.42 10.31
C ALA A 145 -26.89 3.24 9.06
N PRO A 146 -28.05 2.93 8.45
CA PRO A 146 -28.61 3.78 7.40
C PRO A 146 -28.93 5.17 7.97
N ARG A 147 -28.44 6.23 7.33
CA ARG A 147 -28.82 7.61 7.64
C ARG A 147 -29.03 8.43 6.38
N ASP A 148 -29.97 9.37 6.46
CA ASP A 148 -30.19 10.44 5.50
C ASP A 148 -29.43 11.69 6.01
N PRO A 149 -28.22 11.98 5.49
CA PRO A 149 -27.46 13.12 5.95
C PRO A 149 -28.16 14.42 5.49
N GLN A 150 -27.92 15.52 6.22
CA GLN A 150 -28.20 16.85 5.65
C GLN A 150 -27.47 16.96 4.29
N PRO A 151 -28.05 17.67 3.30
CA PRO A 151 -27.46 17.80 1.99
C PRO A 151 -25.99 18.21 2.07
N ALA A 152 -25.09 17.51 1.36
CA ALA A 152 -23.65 17.77 1.43
C ALA A 152 -23.28 19.25 1.20
N GLY A 153 -24.04 19.95 0.33
CA GLY A 153 -23.83 21.38 0.05
C GLY A 153 -24.14 22.34 1.22
N GLU A 154 -24.76 21.86 2.30
CA GLU A 154 -24.96 22.64 3.54
C GLU A 154 -23.81 22.45 4.55
N ARG A 155 -22.97 21.41 4.35
CA ARG A 155 -21.92 20.99 5.30
C ARG A 155 -20.51 21.13 4.75
N LEU A 156 -20.35 21.13 3.44
CA LEU A 156 -19.06 21.20 2.75
C LEU A 156 -18.81 22.58 2.16
N HIS A 157 -17.55 22.95 2.04
CA HIS A 157 -17.14 24.27 1.56
C HIS A 157 -16.52 24.22 0.16
N PRO A 158 -16.56 25.32 -0.60
CA PRO A 158 -15.91 25.39 -1.91
C PRO A 158 -14.40 25.24 -1.83
N VAL A 159 -13.82 24.63 -2.86
CA VAL A 159 -12.37 24.58 -3.08
C VAL A 159 -11.82 26.01 -3.18
N LYS A 160 -10.64 26.23 -2.60
CA LYS A 160 -10.00 27.55 -2.59
C LYS A 160 -9.15 27.71 -3.83
N LEU A 161 -9.29 28.84 -4.51
CA LEU A 161 -8.36 29.26 -5.57
C LEU A 161 -7.43 30.31 -4.97
N ILE A 162 -6.12 30.17 -5.18
CA ILE A 162 -5.11 31.15 -4.76
C ILE A 162 -4.23 31.45 -5.96
N ARG A 163 -4.11 32.72 -6.32
CA ARG A 163 -3.18 33.15 -7.37
C ARG A 163 -2.12 34.08 -6.82
N GLN A 164 -0.94 34.02 -7.42
CA GLN A 164 0.12 34.99 -7.20
C GLN A 164 0.87 35.22 -8.51
N ASP A 165 0.97 36.50 -8.91
CA ASP A 165 1.89 36.86 -9.98
C ASP A 165 3.33 36.70 -9.48
N LEU A 166 4.11 35.91 -10.22
CA LEU A 166 5.50 35.63 -9.86
C LEU A 166 6.37 36.88 -10.07
N PRO A 167 7.45 37.06 -9.29
CA PRO A 167 8.39 38.16 -9.47
C PRO A 167 8.82 38.31 -10.94
N ARG A 168 8.65 39.51 -11.48
CA ARG A 168 9.01 39.81 -12.87
C ARG A 168 10.52 40.01 -12.98
N ALA A 169 11.14 39.32 -13.93
CA ALA A 169 12.53 39.58 -14.30
C ALA A 169 12.65 40.95 -15.00
N ASP A 170 13.66 41.72 -14.66
CA ASP A 170 13.99 42.95 -15.36
C ASP A 170 14.53 42.64 -16.76
N ALA A 171 14.42 43.57 -17.70
CA ALA A 171 14.92 43.38 -19.08
C ALA A 171 16.44 43.13 -19.16
N GLU A 172 17.16 43.46 -18.08
CA GLU A 172 18.61 43.26 -17.94
C GLU A 172 18.96 41.91 -17.30
N ASP A 173 17.99 41.19 -16.73
CA ASP A 173 18.23 39.91 -16.06
C ASP A 173 18.62 38.83 -17.08
N ALA A 174 19.57 37.99 -16.70
CA ALA A 174 19.93 36.81 -17.48
C ALA A 174 18.73 35.83 -17.59
N PRO A 175 18.59 35.11 -18.72
CA PRO A 175 17.53 34.12 -18.90
C PRO A 175 17.54 33.03 -17.82
N ILE A 176 16.37 32.53 -17.45
CA ILE A 176 16.22 31.37 -16.56
C ILE A 176 16.71 30.12 -17.29
N THR A 177 17.60 29.36 -16.64
CA THR A 177 18.15 28.09 -17.14
C THR A 177 17.64 26.88 -16.37
N ARG A 178 17.17 27.09 -15.13
CA ARG A 178 16.61 26.04 -14.28
C ARG A 178 15.58 26.65 -13.33
N ALA A 179 14.43 26.01 -13.18
CA ALA A 179 13.44 26.33 -12.17
C ALA A 179 12.81 25.08 -11.56
N ARG A 180 12.65 25.07 -10.22
CA ARG A 180 12.06 23.99 -9.44
C ARG A 180 10.97 24.52 -8.53
N LEU A 181 9.75 24.02 -8.70
CA LEU A 181 8.62 24.34 -7.83
C LEU A 181 8.44 23.23 -6.81
N TYR A 182 8.56 23.57 -5.54
CA TYR A 182 8.26 22.70 -4.41
C TYR A 182 6.85 22.98 -3.91
N LEU A 183 6.04 21.95 -3.65
CA LEU A 183 4.62 22.09 -3.30
C LEU A 183 4.21 21.17 -2.16
N SER A 184 3.39 21.69 -1.24
CA SER A 184 2.72 20.91 -0.20
C SER A 184 1.43 21.59 0.25
N ALA A 185 0.64 20.92 1.10
CA ALA A 185 -0.56 21.47 1.70
C ALA A 185 -0.91 20.84 3.06
N GLN A 186 -1.50 21.66 3.93
CA GLN A 186 -2.45 21.19 4.94
C GLN A 186 -3.82 21.06 4.23
N GLY A 187 -4.02 19.94 3.55
CA GLY A 187 -5.09 19.70 2.59
C GLY A 187 -4.58 18.87 1.41
N VAL A 188 -5.18 19.05 0.24
CA VAL A 188 -4.64 18.59 -1.05
C VAL A 188 -4.52 19.75 -2.03
N ILE A 189 -3.54 19.69 -2.93
CA ILE A 189 -3.17 20.79 -3.81
C ILE A 189 -3.03 20.38 -5.28
N GLU A 190 -3.50 21.23 -6.19
CA GLU A 190 -3.10 21.26 -7.60
C GLU A 190 -2.50 22.63 -7.91
N ALA A 191 -1.43 22.67 -8.71
CA ALA A 191 -0.80 23.91 -9.15
C ALA A 191 -0.86 24.07 -10.68
N SER A 192 -0.88 25.32 -11.14
CA SER A 192 -0.74 25.70 -12.55
C SER A 192 0.15 26.92 -12.70
N ILE A 193 0.86 27.00 -13.84
CA ILE A 193 1.59 28.20 -14.26
C ILE A 193 1.03 28.64 -15.60
N ASP A 194 0.55 29.87 -15.68
CA ASP A 194 -0.06 30.47 -16.87
C ASP A 194 -1.17 29.59 -17.48
N GLY A 195 -2.04 29.06 -16.62
CA GLY A 195 -3.14 28.16 -17.00
C GLY A 195 -2.74 26.72 -17.35
N THR A 196 -1.45 26.38 -17.29
CA THR A 196 -0.94 25.03 -17.57
C THR A 196 -0.70 24.27 -16.25
N PRO A 197 -1.31 23.09 -16.03
CA PRO A 197 -1.05 22.28 -14.84
C PRO A 197 0.45 21.98 -14.66
N VAL A 198 0.91 22.03 -13.41
CA VAL A 198 2.28 21.64 -13.04
C VAL A 198 2.27 20.15 -12.67
N GLY A 199 3.05 19.35 -13.40
CA GLY A 199 3.13 17.92 -13.18
C GLY A 199 1.85 17.15 -13.53
N ASP A 200 1.81 15.88 -13.14
CA ASP A 200 0.69 14.97 -13.38
C ASP A 200 0.18 14.26 -12.11
N THR A 201 0.78 14.55 -10.95
CA THR A 201 0.32 14.06 -9.64
C THR A 201 -1.09 14.56 -9.34
N VAL A 202 -1.89 13.72 -8.70
CA VAL A 202 -3.20 14.06 -8.14
C VAL A 202 -3.21 13.78 -6.64
N LEU A 203 -4.05 14.49 -5.89
CA LEU A 203 -4.16 14.33 -4.42
C LEU A 203 -2.83 14.57 -3.67
N ALA A 204 -1.91 15.36 -4.23
CA ALA A 204 -0.68 15.78 -3.57
C ALA A 204 -1.02 16.58 -2.28
N PRO A 205 -0.23 16.46 -1.20
CA PRO A 205 1.01 15.67 -1.06
C PRO A 205 0.79 14.20 -0.64
N GLY A 206 -0.42 13.68 -0.78
CA GLY A 206 -0.81 12.38 -0.21
C GLY A 206 -1.10 12.46 1.28
N TRP A 207 -1.24 11.30 1.91
CA TRP A 207 -1.65 11.15 3.31
C TRP A 207 -0.49 10.73 4.20
N THR A 208 -0.07 11.64 5.09
CA THR A 208 0.90 11.40 6.17
C THR A 208 0.25 11.67 7.53
N SER A 209 0.98 11.36 8.60
CA SER A 209 0.61 11.79 9.96
C SER A 209 0.81 13.31 10.11
N TYR A 210 -0.11 14.14 9.58
CA TYR A 210 0.04 15.61 9.48
C TYR A 210 0.30 16.35 10.80
N HIS A 211 -0.08 15.75 11.94
CA HIS A 211 0.22 16.28 13.28
C HIS A 211 1.69 16.12 13.67
N THR A 212 2.46 15.37 12.89
CA THR A 212 3.91 15.19 13.01
C THR A 212 4.62 15.82 11.80
N TYR A 213 4.22 15.44 10.58
CA TYR A 213 4.87 15.90 9.35
C TYR A 213 3.95 15.79 8.13
N THR A 214 4.26 16.58 7.10
CA THR A 214 3.75 16.41 5.74
C THR A 214 4.89 16.48 4.75
N GLU A 215 4.67 15.94 3.56
CA GLU A 215 5.68 15.90 2.52
C GLU A 215 5.49 17.03 1.52
N PHE A 216 6.57 17.37 0.81
CA PHE A 216 6.50 18.25 -0.36
C PHE A 216 7.09 17.59 -1.60
N GLU A 217 6.39 17.75 -2.72
CA GLU A 217 6.83 17.30 -4.04
C GLU A 217 7.68 18.38 -4.71
N VAL A 218 8.48 17.98 -5.70
CA VAL A 218 9.25 18.89 -6.55
C VAL A 218 8.89 18.68 -8.01
N HIS A 219 8.73 19.78 -8.73
CA HIS A 219 8.41 19.78 -10.15
C HIS A 219 9.41 20.64 -10.94
N ASP A 220 9.84 20.14 -12.10
CA ASP A 220 10.59 20.93 -13.06
C ASP A 220 9.64 21.87 -13.82
N VAL A 221 9.75 23.17 -13.53
CA VAL A 221 8.96 24.22 -14.18
C VAL A 221 9.83 25.11 -15.07
N THR A 222 11.04 24.67 -15.40
CA THR A 222 12.00 25.43 -16.20
C THR A 222 11.40 25.85 -17.53
N ALA A 223 10.79 24.91 -18.26
CA ALA A 223 10.20 25.21 -19.57
C ALA A 223 8.99 26.15 -19.50
N ALA A 224 8.28 26.21 -18.37
CA ALA A 224 7.13 27.08 -18.19
C ALA A 224 7.54 28.55 -18.00
N LEU A 225 8.65 28.77 -17.30
CA LEU A 225 9.17 30.09 -16.93
C LEU A 225 10.31 30.58 -17.84
N ALA A 226 11.00 29.68 -18.54
CA ALA A 226 12.02 30.05 -19.51
C ALA A 226 11.37 30.81 -20.66
N ASP A 227 12.02 31.89 -21.08
CA ASP A 227 11.58 32.69 -22.19
C ASP A 227 12.37 32.33 -23.46
N PRO A 228 11.78 31.59 -24.41
CA PRO A 228 12.46 31.21 -25.64
C PRO A 228 12.70 32.40 -26.60
N ALA A 229 12.06 33.56 -26.39
CA ALA A 229 12.18 34.75 -27.23
C ALA A 229 13.05 35.87 -26.63
N GLY A 230 13.48 35.74 -25.37
CA GLY A 230 14.46 36.61 -24.70
C GLY A 230 13.95 37.96 -24.19
N ALA A 231 12.63 38.21 -24.14
CA ALA A 231 12.02 39.38 -23.51
C ALA A 231 11.10 39.01 -22.31
N PRO A 232 11.46 39.38 -21.06
CA PRO A 232 10.74 38.96 -19.85
C PRO A 232 9.22 39.17 -19.93
N ARG A 233 8.47 38.08 -19.74
CA ARG A 233 7.00 38.11 -19.63
C ARG A 233 6.56 37.88 -18.18
N PRO A 234 5.41 38.43 -17.76
CA PRO A 234 4.83 38.09 -16.46
C PRO A 234 4.37 36.64 -16.45
N HIS A 235 4.43 36.01 -15.28
CA HIS A 235 3.95 34.66 -15.02
C HIS A 235 3.04 34.66 -13.79
N THR A 236 2.06 33.78 -13.76
CA THR A 236 1.15 33.62 -12.62
C THR A 236 1.17 32.17 -12.15
N LEU A 237 1.35 31.97 -10.86
CA LEU A 237 1.13 30.69 -10.19
C LEU A 237 -0.32 30.64 -9.68
N GLY A 238 -1.05 29.62 -10.07
CA GLY A 238 -2.38 29.28 -9.53
C GLY A 238 -2.31 28.03 -8.66
N LEU A 239 -2.97 28.04 -7.51
CA LEU A 239 -3.15 26.90 -6.63
C LEU A 239 -4.64 26.63 -6.39
N ARG A 240 -5.04 25.37 -6.48
CA ARG A 240 -6.33 24.89 -5.95
C ARG A 240 -6.09 24.13 -4.66
N LEU A 241 -6.82 24.47 -3.59
CA LEU A 241 -6.75 23.75 -2.32
C LEU A 241 -8.09 23.08 -1.99
N GLY A 242 -8.04 21.76 -1.82
CA GLY A 242 -9.15 20.93 -1.35
C GLY A 242 -8.92 20.40 0.07
N ASP A 243 -9.99 19.93 0.72
CA ASP A 243 -9.97 19.53 2.13
C ASP A 243 -9.06 18.32 2.39
N GLY A 244 -9.05 17.36 1.45
CA GLY A 244 -8.22 16.17 1.50
C GLY A 244 -8.41 15.35 2.78
N TRP A 245 -7.36 14.63 3.20
CA TRP A 245 -7.36 13.90 4.48
C TRP A 245 -7.15 14.80 5.70
N PHE A 246 -6.66 16.03 5.49
CA PHE A 246 -6.32 16.95 6.58
C PHE A 246 -7.57 17.50 7.28
N ALA A 247 -8.48 18.08 6.51
CA ALA A 247 -9.72 18.70 7.01
C ALA A 247 -10.99 17.98 6.55
N GLY A 248 -10.92 17.20 5.46
CA GLY A 248 -12.06 16.50 4.89
C GLY A 248 -12.51 15.33 5.77
N ARG A 249 -13.60 14.69 5.35
CA ARG A 249 -14.06 13.45 5.98
C ARG A 249 -13.12 12.34 5.59
N ALA A 250 -12.64 11.60 6.59
CA ALA A 250 -11.74 10.49 6.39
C ALA A 250 -11.88 9.52 7.57
N THR A 251 -11.16 8.40 7.47
CA THR A 251 -11.07 7.36 8.50
C THR A 251 -12.34 6.54 8.69
N ILE A 252 -12.29 5.54 9.57
CA ILE A 252 -13.43 4.65 9.87
C ILE A 252 -14.67 5.46 10.28
N THR A 253 -14.48 6.55 11.03
CA THR A 253 -15.60 7.34 11.57
C THR A 253 -16.31 8.21 10.53
N GLY A 254 -15.64 8.52 9.41
CA GLY A 254 -16.16 9.42 8.39
C GLY A 254 -16.36 10.86 8.91
N GLU A 255 -15.70 11.25 9.99
CA GLU A 255 -15.76 12.61 10.55
C GLU A 255 -14.76 13.53 9.84
N SER A 256 -15.06 14.83 9.81
CA SER A 256 -14.16 15.87 9.31
C SER A 256 -13.12 16.33 10.33
N GLY A 257 -12.17 17.15 9.85
CA GLY A 257 -11.21 17.86 10.69
C GLY A 257 -10.28 16.94 11.48
N GLN A 258 -9.89 15.81 10.88
CA GLN A 258 -9.07 14.78 11.53
C GLN A 258 -7.74 15.34 12.06
N TYR A 259 -7.15 16.31 11.36
CA TYR A 259 -5.89 16.96 11.72
C TYR A 259 -6.05 18.46 11.97
N GLY A 260 -6.86 19.16 11.18
CA GLY A 260 -7.12 20.58 11.34
C GLY A 260 -8.33 21.06 10.53
N THR A 261 -8.70 22.33 10.69
CA THR A 261 -9.94 22.89 10.11
C THR A 261 -9.72 24.01 9.10
N LEU A 262 -8.47 24.46 8.91
CA LEU A 262 -8.09 25.54 8.00
C LEU A 262 -7.07 25.03 6.99
N LEU A 263 -7.36 25.22 5.70
CA LEU A 263 -6.47 24.80 4.63
C LEU A 263 -5.34 25.80 4.42
N ARG A 264 -4.14 25.28 4.15
CA ARG A 264 -2.96 26.09 3.84
C ARG A 264 -2.20 25.44 2.70
N GLY A 265 -1.75 26.24 1.74
CA GLY A 265 -0.81 25.83 0.71
C GLY A 265 0.60 26.22 1.11
N TRP A 266 1.58 25.42 0.71
CA TRP A 266 2.98 25.78 0.78
C TRP A 266 3.61 25.66 -0.60
N TRP A 267 4.39 26.66 -0.97
CA TRP A 267 5.19 26.58 -2.18
C TRP A 267 6.48 27.36 -2.07
N GLN A 268 7.52 26.83 -2.72
CA GLN A 268 8.80 27.50 -2.87
C GLN A 268 9.27 27.29 -4.31
N LEU A 269 9.71 28.35 -4.97
CA LEU A 269 10.22 28.29 -6.34
C LEU A 269 11.69 28.68 -6.35
N SER A 270 12.55 27.73 -6.67
CA SER A 270 13.98 27.97 -6.90
C SER A 270 14.20 28.30 -8.37
N VAL A 271 14.98 29.36 -8.65
CA VAL A 271 15.27 29.87 -9.99
C VAL A 271 16.78 30.10 -10.13
N THR A 272 17.39 29.47 -11.14
CA THR A 272 18.76 29.75 -11.57
C THR A 272 18.77 30.38 -12.97
N ARG A 273 19.63 31.38 -13.15
CA ARG A 273 19.80 32.12 -14.39
C ARG A 273 21.14 31.80 -15.08
N ALA A 274 21.25 32.18 -16.35
CA ALA A 274 22.42 31.91 -17.19
C ALA A 274 23.72 32.58 -16.71
N ASP A 275 23.63 33.63 -15.90
CA ASP A 275 24.79 34.28 -15.25
C ASP A 275 25.20 33.61 -13.92
N GLY A 276 24.48 32.55 -13.51
CA GLY A 276 24.68 31.84 -12.25
C GLY A 276 23.92 32.44 -11.07
N ALA A 277 23.14 33.50 -11.25
CA ALA A 277 22.32 34.06 -10.18
C ALA A 277 21.25 33.06 -9.74
N HIS A 278 21.12 32.87 -8.42
CA HIS A 278 20.14 31.99 -7.79
C HIS A 278 19.15 32.81 -6.95
N GLN A 279 17.85 32.55 -7.12
CA GLN A 279 16.78 33.23 -6.41
C GLN A 279 15.77 32.20 -5.89
N THR A 280 15.25 32.44 -4.69
CA THR A 280 14.13 31.68 -4.12
C THR A 280 12.93 32.59 -3.99
N TRP A 281 11.80 32.19 -4.55
CA TRP A 281 10.51 32.88 -4.44
C TRP A 281 9.55 32.04 -3.61
N GLY A 282 8.65 32.72 -2.91
CA GLY A 282 7.63 32.10 -2.06
C GLY A 282 6.40 32.99 -1.99
N PRO A 283 5.37 32.59 -1.23
CA PRO A 283 4.15 33.36 -1.11
C PRO A 283 4.40 34.70 -0.41
N ASP A 284 3.72 35.74 -0.88
CA ASP A 284 3.82 37.08 -0.30
C ASP A 284 2.47 37.83 -0.28
N ALA A 285 2.47 39.07 0.19
CA ALA A 285 1.25 39.89 0.33
C ALA A 285 0.55 40.24 -1.01
N THR A 286 1.14 39.91 -2.16
CA THR A 286 0.52 40.07 -3.47
C THR A 286 -0.45 38.93 -3.80
N ALA A 287 -0.34 37.78 -3.14
CA ALA A 287 -1.26 36.68 -3.36
C ALA A 287 -2.71 37.04 -3.01
N ARG A 288 -3.64 36.48 -3.78
CA ARG A 288 -5.09 36.67 -3.65
C ARG A 288 -5.81 35.34 -3.67
N GLY A 289 -6.91 35.26 -2.93
CA GLY A 289 -7.71 34.04 -2.81
C GLY A 289 -9.20 34.26 -3.07
N THR A 290 -9.89 33.22 -3.53
CA THR A 290 -11.35 33.21 -3.65
C THR A 290 -11.95 31.81 -3.45
N THR A 291 -13.25 31.78 -3.17
CA THR A 291 -14.09 30.57 -3.12
C THR A 291 -15.17 30.56 -4.21
N SER A 292 -15.10 31.49 -5.17
CA SER A 292 -16.08 31.66 -6.25
C SER A 292 -15.91 30.68 -7.42
N GLY A 293 -14.98 29.73 -7.33
CA GLY A 293 -14.72 28.73 -8.36
C GLY A 293 -15.87 27.73 -8.56
N PRO A 294 -15.82 26.95 -9.66
CA PRO A 294 -16.85 25.98 -10.02
C PRO A 294 -16.95 24.79 -9.06
N LEU A 295 -15.86 24.38 -8.42
CA LEU A 295 -15.86 23.30 -7.42
C LEU A 295 -16.48 23.80 -6.11
N ARG A 296 -17.73 23.42 -5.87
CA ARG A 296 -18.52 23.86 -4.70
C ARG A 296 -18.24 23.04 -3.45
N TYR A 297 -17.77 21.82 -3.62
CA TYR A 297 -17.10 21.00 -2.62
C TYR A 297 -16.38 19.85 -3.31
N SER A 298 -15.36 19.29 -2.67
CA SER A 298 -14.70 18.05 -3.08
C SER A 298 -14.16 17.36 -1.83
N ASP A 299 -14.71 16.19 -1.52
CA ASP A 299 -14.40 15.42 -0.31
C ASP A 299 -14.17 13.96 -0.71
N ILE A 300 -13.18 13.32 -0.09
CA ILE A 300 -12.73 11.98 -0.46
C ILE A 300 -13.85 10.95 -0.27
N MET A 301 -14.66 11.08 0.77
CA MET A 301 -15.66 10.07 1.15
C MET A 301 -17.05 10.39 0.58
N VAL A 302 -17.38 11.67 0.49
CA VAL A 302 -18.70 12.14 0.01
C VAL A 302 -18.75 12.25 -1.51
N GLY A 303 -17.70 12.77 -2.15
CA GLY A 303 -17.64 13.07 -3.59
C GLY A 303 -17.52 14.56 -3.90
N GLU A 304 -17.73 14.94 -5.16
CA GLU A 304 -17.50 16.29 -5.66
C GLU A 304 -18.75 16.93 -6.29
N ARG A 305 -18.99 18.22 -6.01
CA ARG A 305 -19.96 19.03 -6.76
C ARG A 305 -19.27 20.13 -7.54
N ARG A 306 -19.48 20.13 -8.85
CA ARG A 306 -18.95 21.14 -9.78
C ARG A 306 -20.05 21.85 -10.56
N ASP A 307 -20.10 23.17 -10.45
CA ASP A 307 -21.02 24.04 -11.20
C ASP A 307 -20.29 24.87 -12.25
N ASP A 308 -20.29 24.39 -13.50
CA ASP A 308 -19.50 24.99 -14.57
C ASP A 308 -20.07 26.33 -15.05
N ARG A 309 -21.30 26.71 -14.64
CA ARG A 309 -21.83 28.05 -14.90
C ARG A 309 -20.99 29.14 -14.23
N LEU A 310 -20.25 28.78 -13.17
CA LEU A 310 -19.36 29.68 -12.45
C LEU A 310 -17.96 29.78 -13.07
N ALA A 311 -17.59 28.86 -13.96
CA ALA A 311 -16.24 28.82 -14.53
C ALA A 311 -15.88 30.10 -15.30
N ALA A 312 -16.86 30.71 -15.98
CA ALA A 312 -16.66 31.94 -16.74
C ALA A 312 -16.22 33.14 -15.87
N ALA A 313 -16.66 33.19 -14.60
CA ALA A 313 -16.32 34.29 -13.68
C ALA A 313 -14.86 34.26 -13.21
N VAL A 314 -14.20 33.10 -13.34
CA VAL A 314 -12.79 32.88 -12.98
C VAL A 314 -11.98 32.40 -14.19
N ALA A 315 -12.44 32.65 -15.41
CA ALA A 315 -11.72 32.22 -16.60
C ALA A 315 -10.36 32.93 -16.70
N GLY A 316 -9.28 32.16 -16.81
CA GLY A 316 -7.91 32.67 -16.85
C GLY A 316 -7.39 33.23 -15.52
N TRP A 317 -8.00 32.86 -14.38
CA TRP A 317 -7.59 33.31 -13.05
C TRP A 317 -6.13 32.99 -12.70
N ASP A 318 -5.59 31.92 -13.26
CA ASP A 318 -4.21 31.44 -13.11
C ASP A 318 -3.31 31.87 -14.28
N CYS A 319 -3.72 32.91 -15.01
CA CYS A 319 -2.94 33.52 -16.09
C CYS A 319 -2.57 34.98 -15.76
N PRO A 320 -1.49 35.50 -16.36
CA PRO A 320 -1.14 36.92 -16.24
C PRO A 320 -2.23 37.85 -16.78
N GLY A 321 -2.40 39.00 -16.11
CA GLY A 321 -3.34 40.04 -16.53
C GLY A 321 -4.80 39.81 -16.13
N PHE A 322 -5.09 38.77 -15.34
CA PHE A 322 -6.40 38.60 -14.72
C PHE A 322 -6.68 39.69 -13.66
N ASP A 323 -7.92 40.20 -13.65
CA ASP A 323 -8.39 41.19 -12.67
C ASP A 323 -8.87 40.47 -11.40
N ASP A 324 -8.02 40.46 -10.38
CA ASP A 324 -8.29 39.90 -9.05
C ASP A 324 -8.61 40.96 -8.01
N SER A 325 -8.96 42.19 -8.41
CA SER A 325 -9.27 43.28 -7.48
C SER A 325 -10.46 42.98 -6.56
N GLY A 326 -11.32 42.04 -6.95
CA GLY A 326 -12.43 41.52 -6.15
C GLY A 326 -12.11 40.28 -5.30
N TRP A 327 -10.87 39.80 -5.31
CA TRP A 327 -10.44 38.64 -4.52
C TRP A 327 -9.89 39.07 -3.17
N ASP A 328 -10.00 38.19 -2.18
CA ASP A 328 -9.57 38.48 -0.83
C ASP A 328 -8.04 38.42 -0.72
N PRO A 329 -7.41 39.27 0.11
CA PRO A 329 -6.01 39.06 0.49
C PRO A 329 -5.86 37.73 1.23
N VAL A 330 -4.78 37.01 0.96
CA VAL A 330 -4.40 35.82 1.72
C VAL A 330 -3.55 36.20 2.94
N ARG A 331 -3.50 35.32 3.94
CA ARG A 331 -2.58 35.45 5.07
C ARG A 331 -1.30 34.67 4.77
N ILE A 332 -0.16 35.32 4.98
CA ILE A 332 1.15 34.66 4.96
C ILE A 332 1.43 34.18 6.39
N VAL A 333 1.64 32.88 6.54
CA VAL A 333 1.75 32.20 7.83
C VAL A 333 3.15 31.58 7.93
N PRO A 334 4.01 32.10 8.82
CA PRO A 334 5.29 31.48 9.09
C PRO A 334 5.12 30.04 9.58
N THR A 335 6.04 29.15 9.22
CA THR A 335 5.99 27.73 9.64
C THR A 335 5.88 27.57 11.17
N SER A 336 6.50 28.47 11.94
CA SER A 336 6.43 28.49 13.40
C SER A 336 5.05 28.85 13.97
N GLU A 337 4.14 29.36 13.15
CA GLU A 337 2.78 29.79 13.53
C GLU A 337 1.69 28.83 13.00
N LEU A 338 2.08 27.71 12.40
CA LEU A 338 1.12 26.68 11.97
C LEU A 338 0.39 26.05 13.14
N ASP A 339 -0.92 25.82 12.95
CA ASP A 339 -1.77 25.09 13.87
C ASP A 339 -2.64 24.08 13.10
N PRO A 340 -2.42 22.76 13.28
CA PRO A 340 -1.36 22.16 14.08
C PRO A 340 0.02 22.45 13.49
N ALA A 341 1.06 22.37 14.33
CA ALA A 341 2.43 22.39 13.85
C ALA A 341 2.69 21.15 12.97
N THR A 342 3.31 21.36 11.81
CA THR A 342 3.59 20.29 10.84
C THR A 342 5.00 20.50 10.29
N ALA A 343 5.88 19.50 10.44
CA ALA A 343 7.18 19.50 9.78
C ALA A 343 7.03 19.25 8.27
N LEU A 344 7.90 19.86 7.46
CA LEU A 344 8.00 19.60 6.03
C LEU A 344 9.17 18.63 5.77
N GLU A 345 8.87 17.51 5.13
CA GLU A 345 9.86 16.50 4.69
C GLU A 345 9.82 16.37 3.15
N PRO A 346 10.94 16.11 2.47
CA PRO A 346 10.90 15.78 1.04
C PRO A 346 10.06 14.53 0.77
N PHE A 347 9.21 14.57 -0.26
CA PHE A 347 8.46 13.39 -0.69
C PHE A 347 9.38 12.23 -1.08
N ARG A 348 9.10 11.03 -0.54
CA ARG A 348 9.85 9.80 -0.85
C ARG A 348 8.90 8.66 -1.20
N GLY A 349 8.65 8.45 -2.49
CA GLY A 349 7.83 7.33 -2.95
C GLY A 349 7.30 7.52 -4.35
N GLU A 350 6.30 6.73 -4.67
CA GLU A 350 5.59 6.75 -5.94
C GLU A 350 4.36 7.68 -5.81
N PRO A 351 4.30 8.80 -6.55
CA PRO A 351 3.20 9.75 -6.42
C PRO A 351 1.88 9.14 -6.91
N VAL A 352 0.76 9.70 -6.44
CA VAL A 352 -0.57 9.26 -6.88
C VAL A 352 -0.86 9.86 -8.26
N ARG A 353 -1.19 9.01 -9.25
CA ARG A 353 -1.41 9.40 -10.65
C ARG A 353 -2.69 8.81 -11.22
N ARG A 354 -3.06 9.28 -12.41
CA ARG A 354 -4.03 8.63 -13.30
C ARG A 354 -3.32 7.46 -13.99
N LEU A 355 -3.56 6.23 -13.52
CA LEU A 355 -2.80 5.04 -13.94
C LEU A 355 -3.30 4.43 -15.25
N ALA A 356 -4.62 4.46 -15.47
CA ALA A 356 -5.24 3.87 -16.65
C ALA A 356 -6.62 4.48 -16.93
N GLU A 357 -7.09 4.28 -18.16
CA GLU A 357 -8.44 4.66 -18.59
C GLU A 357 -9.20 3.43 -19.06
N LEU A 358 -10.37 3.18 -18.46
CA LEU A 358 -11.28 2.08 -18.81
C LEU A 358 -12.56 2.67 -19.44
N PRO A 359 -12.75 2.56 -20.75
CA PRO A 359 -14.01 2.94 -21.38
C PRO A 359 -15.17 2.16 -20.76
N ALA A 360 -16.35 2.77 -20.67
CA ALA A 360 -17.54 2.03 -20.24
C ALA A 360 -17.77 0.83 -21.17
N ALA A 361 -17.82 -0.37 -20.61
CA ALA A 361 -18.05 -1.59 -21.37
C ALA A 361 -19.50 -1.68 -21.82
N ARG A 362 -20.44 -1.25 -20.96
CA ARG A 362 -21.89 -1.28 -21.23
C ARG A 362 -22.61 -0.09 -20.60
N VAL A 363 -23.74 0.28 -21.20
CA VAL A 363 -24.78 1.10 -20.58
C VAL A 363 -25.97 0.16 -20.34
N ILE A 364 -26.35 0.00 -19.08
CA ILE A 364 -27.39 -0.89 -18.60
C ILE A 364 -28.63 -0.07 -18.28
N THR A 365 -29.80 -0.54 -18.74
CA THR A 365 -31.08 -0.12 -18.17
C THR A 365 -31.49 -1.18 -17.15
N THR A 366 -31.51 -0.84 -15.87
CA THR A 366 -31.86 -1.77 -14.80
C THR A 366 -33.35 -2.13 -14.86
N PRO A 367 -33.81 -3.21 -14.20
CA PRO A 367 -35.24 -3.51 -14.08
C PRO A 367 -36.08 -2.37 -13.48
N ALA A 368 -35.50 -1.55 -12.61
CA ALA A 368 -36.12 -0.34 -12.06
C ALA A 368 -36.11 0.86 -13.04
N GLY A 369 -35.51 0.72 -14.23
CA GLY A 369 -35.43 1.76 -15.25
C GLY A 369 -34.26 2.73 -15.08
N GLU A 370 -33.29 2.41 -14.22
CA GLU A 370 -32.12 3.25 -13.98
C GLU A 370 -31.09 3.11 -15.10
N THR A 371 -30.34 4.17 -15.40
CA THR A 371 -29.22 4.12 -16.35
C THR A 371 -27.93 3.92 -15.58
N VAL A 372 -27.23 2.81 -15.84
CA VAL A 372 -26.00 2.42 -15.13
C VAL A 372 -24.88 2.13 -16.11
N LEU A 373 -23.71 2.71 -15.89
CA LEU A 373 -22.47 2.38 -16.57
C LEU A 373 -21.83 1.15 -15.91
N ASP A 374 -21.38 0.18 -16.70
CA ASP A 374 -20.54 -0.94 -16.24
C ASP A 374 -19.18 -0.83 -16.91
N PHE A 375 -18.12 -0.69 -16.11
CA PHE A 375 -16.74 -0.60 -16.58
C PHE A 375 -16.04 -1.96 -16.68
N GLY A 376 -16.68 -3.05 -16.24
CA GLY A 376 -16.18 -4.41 -16.33
C GLY A 376 -15.12 -4.80 -15.29
N GLN A 377 -14.68 -3.85 -14.45
CA GLN A 377 -13.63 -4.02 -13.45
C GLN A 377 -13.94 -3.14 -12.23
N VAL A 378 -13.79 -3.68 -11.02
CA VAL A 378 -13.78 -2.88 -9.79
C VAL A 378 -12.43 -2.16 -9.70
N ILE A 379 -12.46 -0.84 -9.56
CA ILE A 379 -11.28 0.04 -9.48
C ILE A 379 -11.35 0.97 -8.29
N ALA A 380 -10.23 1.62 -7.95
CA ALA A 380 -10.23 2.93 -7.28
C ALA A 380 -10.02 4.02 -8.34
N GLY A 381 -10.85 5.05 -8.34
CA GLY A 381 -10.74 6.07 -9.36
C GLY A 381 -11.93 7.02 -9.42
N ARG A 382 -12.20 7.55 -10.62
CA ARG A 382 -13.29 8.50 -10.86
C ARG A 382 -13.84 8.36 -12.28
N VAL A 383 -15.05 8.84 -12.51
CA VAL A 383 -15.64 8.85 -13.85
C VAL A 383 -15.34 10.17 -14.55
N ARG A 384 -14.76 10.09 -15.76
CA ARG A 384 -14.74 11.19 -16.71
C ARG A 384 -15.94 11.08 -17.66
N LEU A 385 -16.78 12.10 -17.67
CA LEU A 385 -18.02 12.14 -18.44
C LEU A 385 -18.02 13.30 -19.44
N ARG A 386 -18.61 13.06 -20.62
CA ARG A 386 -18.87 14.07 -21.65
C ARG A 386 -20.36 14.31 -21.76
N ALA A 387 -20.79 15.56 -21.89
CA ALA A 387 -22.21 15.88 -22.10
C ALA A 387 -22.43 17.11 -22.97
N VAL A 388 -23.61 17.16 -23.59
CA VAL A 388 -24.13 18.32 -24.32
C VAL A 388 -25.56 18.54 -23.86
N GLY A 389 -25.83 19.68 -23.23
CA GLY A 389 -27.14 19.99 -22.68
C GLY A 389 -27.29 21.49 -22.38
N PRO A 390 -28.48 21.95 -21.97
CA PRO A 390 -28.69 23.34 -21.60
C PRO A 390 -27.95 23.69 -20.30
N ALA A 391 -27.63 24.98 -20.15
CA ALA A 391 -27.04 25.49 -18.92
C ALA A 391 -27.93 25.20 -17.71
N GLY A 392 -27.33 24.72 -16.62
CA GLY A 392 -28.05 24.37 -15.40
C GLY A 392 -28.61 22.94 -15.35
N THR A 393 -28.40 22.12 -16.39
CA THR A 393 -28.64 20.67 -16.30
C THR A 393 -27.70 20.08 -15.24
N GLU A 394 -28.29 19.44 -14.23
CA GLU A 394 -27.56 18.72 -13.19
C GLU A 394 -27.49 17.23 -13.53
N ILE A 395 -26.28 16.68 -13.61
CA ILE A 395 -25.97 15.28 -13.84
C ILE A 395 -25.36 14.72 -12.55
N THR A 396 -25.91 13.64 -12.02
CA THR A 396 -25.40 12.99 -10.81
C THR A 396 -24.87 11.60 -11.13
N LEU A 397 -23.72 11.27 -10.54
CA LEU A 397 -23.03 9.99 -10.63
C LEU A 397 -22.98 9.36 -9.24
N GLU A 398 -23.51 8.16 -9.09
CA GLU A 398 -23.47 7.39 -7.85
C GLU A 398 -22.75 6.07 -8.10
N HIS A 399 -21.80 5.73 -7.24
CA HIS A 399 -20.84 4.66 -7.49
C HIS A 399 -21.13 3.41 -6.64
N SER A 400 -20.91 2.23 -7.21
CA SER A 400 -21.05 0.95 -6.49
C SER A 400 -20.10 -0.10 -7.06
N GLU A 401 -19.65 -1.02 -6.20
CA GLU A 401 -18.79 -2.14 -6.60
C GLU A 401 -19.59 -3.27 -7.28
N HIS A 402 -20.88 -3.40 -6.94
CA HIS A 402 -21.74 -4.48 -7.41
C HIS A 402 -23.18 -4.01 -7.71
N LEU A 403 -23.95 -4.82 -8.43
CA LEU A 403 -25.41 -4.64 -8.57
C LEU A 403 -26.17 -5.53 -7.58
N ALA A 404 -27.42 -5.22 -7.27
CA ALA A 404 -28.23 -6.09 -6.43
C ALA A 404 -28.54 -7.41 -7.16
N ALA A 405 -29.00 -8.43 -6.41
CA ALA A 405 -29.36 -9.74 -6.96
C ALA A 405 -30.38 -9.68 -8.11
N ASP A 406 -31.27 -8.68 -8.08
CA ASP A 406 -32.28 -8.44 -9.11
C ASP A 406 -31.74 -7.62 -10.31
N GLY A 407 -30.48 -7.20 -10.29
CA GLY A 407 -29.83 -6.40 -11.32
C GLY A 407 -30.06 -4.89 -11.20
N ASN A 408 -30.71 -4.41 -10.13
CA ASN A 408 -30.85 -2.99 -9.85
C ASN A 408 -29.60 -2.38 -9.23
N PHE A 409 -29.47 -1.05 -9.34
CA PHE A 409 -28.40 -0.34 -8.65
C PHE A 409 -28.68 -0.28 -7.14
N PHE A 410 -27.64 -0.46 -6.34
CA PHE A 410 -27.69 -0.21 -4.91
C PHE A 410 -26.34 0.34 -4.45
N SER A 411 -26.35 1.10 -3.36
CA SER A 411 -25.12 1.49 -2.68
C SER A 411 -24.69 0.36 -1.75
N ASN A 412 -23.58 -0.31 -2.08
CA ASN A 412 -23.02 -1.35 -1.21
C ASN A 412 -22.33 -0.77 0.04
N VAL A 413 -22.14 0.56 0.08
CA VAL A 413 -21.62 1.30 1.23
C VAL A 413 -22.72 2.08 1.92
N GLN A 414 -22.75 1.98 3.25
CA GLN A 414 -23.64 2.73 4.13
C GLN A 414 -22.83 3.43 5.22
N GLY A 415 -23.46 4.39 5.90
CA GLY A 415 -22.86 5.15 6.98
C GLY A 415 -22.80 6.65 6.70
N PRO A 416 -22.53 7.46 7.73
CA PRO A 416 -22.41 8.90 7.57
C PRO A 416 -21.24 9.25 6.66
N ASN A 417 -21.44 10.24 5.78
CA ASN A 417 -20.38 10.83 4.98
C ASN A 417 -19.70 9.87 3.98
N LYS A 418 -20.40 8.83 3.51
CA LYS A 418 -19.88 7.83 2.55
C LYS A 418 -20.71 7.80 1.27
N ASP A 419 -21.17 8.97 0.86
CA ASP A 419 -22.17 9.14 -0.20
C ASP A 419 -21.69 8.62 -1.58
N GLN A 420 -20.37 8.63 -1.83
CA GLN A 420 -19.75 8.23 -3.11
C GLN A 420 -20.44 8.84 -4.34
N ARG A 421 -20.76 10.13 -4.25
CA ARG A 421 -21.65 10.81 -5.19
C ARG A 421 -21.02 12.07 -5.76
N ASP A 422 -20.92 12.10 -7.07
CA ASP A 422 -20.47 13.27 -7.82
C ASP A 422 -21.64 13.97 -8.50
N VAL A 423 -21.60 15.31 -8.52
CA VAL A 423 -22.64 16.15 -9.12
C VAL A 423 -22.03 17.21 -10.03
N TRP A 424 -22.49 17.23 -11.27
CA TRP A 424 -22.01 18.14 -12.30
C TRP A 424 -23.15 18.99 -12.86
N ILE A 425 -22.99 20.32 -12.87
CA ILE A 425 -23.94 21.25 -13.48
C ILE A 425 -23.31 21.85 -14.73
N LEU A 426 -23.99 21.66 -15.88
CA LEU A 426 -23.51 22.14 -17.18
C LEU A 426 -23.54 23.67 -17.29
N ALA A 427 -22.51 24.22 -17.96
CA ALA A 427 -22.49 25.61 -18.37
C ALA A 427 -23.39 25.87 -19.60
N GLY A 428 -23.73 24.83 -20.36
CA GLY A 428 -24.52 24.93 -21.59
C GLY A 428 -23.73 25.45 -22.78
N THR A 429 -22.41 25.27 -22.76
CA THR A 429 -21.47 25.72 -23.79
C THR A 429 -21.03 24.60 -24.73
N GLY A 430 -21.28 23.35 -24.35
CA GLY A 430 -20.91 22.17 -25.15
C GLY A 430 -21.64 22.08 -26.48
N THR A 431 -20.96 21.56 -27.50
CA THR A 431 -21.54 21.21 -28.80
C THR A 431 -21.30 19.72 -29.10
N PRO A 432 -22.01 19.11 -30.06
CA PRO A 432 -21.73 17.72 -30.44
C PRO A 432 -20.27 17.44 -30.87
N GLN A 433 -19.56 18.46 -31.36
CA GLN A 433 -18.16 18.37 -31.76
C GLN A 433 -17.17 18.68 -30.62
N ALA A 434 -17.60 19.46 -29.64
CA ALA A 434 -16.82 19.86 -28.47
C ALA A 434 -17.73 19.80 -27.24
N PRO A 435 -18.03 18.60 -26.71
CA PRO A 435 -18.86 18.46 -25.52
C PRO A 435 -18.14 19.03 -24.30
N GLU A 436 -18.91 19.42 -23.28
CA GLU A 436 -18.33 19.74 -21.97
C GLU A 436 -17.79 18.44 -21.35
N VAL A 437 -16.73 18.55 -20.54
CA VAL A 437 -16.04 17.39 -19.94
C VAL A 437 -15.97 17.59 -18.43
N TYR A 438 -16.45 16.58 -17.70
CA TYR A 438 -16.37 16.49 -16.25
C TYR A 438 -15.44 15.36 -15.84
N GLU A 439 -14.58 15.64 -14.87
CA GLU A 439 -13.79 14.67 -14.10
C GLU A 439 -13.65 15.28 -12.71
N PRO A 440 -13.98 14.56 -11.63
CA PRO A 440 -13.74 15.04 -10.27
C PRO A 440 -12.27 15.39 -10.04
N THR A 441 -11.95 16.28 -9.11
CA THR A 441 -10.58 16.78 -8.88
C THR A 441 -9.93 16.18 -7.64
N PHE A 442 -10.54 16.34 -6.47
CA PHE A 442 -9.97 15.96 -5.16
C PHE A 442 -10.67 14.78 -4.47
N THR A 443 -11.36 13.94 -5.24
CA THR A 443 -12.04 12.74 -4.75
C THR A 443 -11.76 11.54 -5.64
N PHE A 444 -12.03 10.36 -5.10
CA PHE A 444 -12.01 9.07 -5.78
C PHE A 444 -13.06 8.15 -5.13
N HIS A 445 -13.43 7.08 -5.81
CA HIS A 445 -14.43 6.09 -5.38
C HIS A 445 -13.91 4.69 -5.69
N GLY A 446 -14.37 3.70 -4.93
CA GLY A 446 -14.17 2.29 -5.26
C GLY A 446 -15.40 1.73 -5.96
N PHE A 447 -15.30 1.39 -7.26
CA PHE A 447 -16.48 1.05 -8.04
C PHE A 447 -16.18 0.23 -9.31
N ARG A 448 -17.21 -0.46 -9.77
CA ARG A 448 -17.32 -0.99 -11.15
C ARG A 448 -18.51 -0.38 -11.89
N TYR A 449 -19.54 -0.01 -11.14
CA TYR A 449 -20.80 0.50 -11.67
C TYR A 449 -20.99 1.96 -11.27
N ALA A 450 -21.54 2.76 -12.17
CA ALA A 450 -21.94 4.13 -11.88
C ALA A 450 -23.36 4.40 -12.38
N ARG A 451 -24.32 4.67 -11.48
CA ARG A 451 -25.66 5.12 -11.84
C ARG A 451 -25.57 6.58 -12.28
N VAL A 452 -26.17 6.89 -13.42
CA VAL A 452 -26.19 8.23 -14.00
C VAL A 452 -27.63 8.74 -14.02
N THR A 453 -27.88 9.87 -13.35
CA THR A 453 -29.18 10.54 -13.37
C THR A 453 -29.04 11.97 -13.91
N GLY A 454 -30.09 12.48 -14.57
CA GLY A 454 -30.10 13.84 -15.13
C GLY A 454 -29.31 14.04 -16.43
N TYR A 455 -28.72 12.98 -17.00
CA TYR A 455 -27.96 13.07 -18.25
C TYR A 455 -28.83 13.58 -19.42
N PRO A 456 -28.38 14.60 -20.18
CA PRO A 456 -29.15 15.13 -21.29
C PRO A 456 -29.11 14.19 -22.52
N GLY A 457 -30.26 13.62 -22.86
CA GLY A 457 -30.39 12.74 -24.03
C GLY A 457 -30.04 11.29 -23.74
N GLU A 458 -29.44 10.61 -24.72
CA GLU A 458 -29.06 9.18 -24.62
C GLU A 458 -27.59 9.06 -24.22
N LEU A 459 -27.33 8.42 -23.08
CA LEU A 459 -25.97 8.10 -22.61
C LEU A 459 -25.40 6.92 -23.41
N ARG A 460 -24.19 7.06 -23.94
CA ARG A 460 -23.49 6.00 -24.68
C ARG A 460 -22.16 5.68 -24.02
N THR A 461 -21.64 4.47 -24.26
CA THR A 461 -20.36 4.02 -23.71
C THR A 461 -19.19 4.96 -24.00
N ARG A 462 -19.14 5.54 -25.21
CA ARG A 462 -18.12 6.52 -25.61
C ARG A 462 -18.14 7.84 -24.83
N ASP A 463 -19.23 8.12 -24.12
CA ASP A 463 -19.40 9.38 -23.38
C ASP A 463 -18.77 9.30 -21.98
N ALA A 464 -18.40 8.09 -21.51
CA ALA A 464 -17.86 7.87 -20.18
C ALA A 464 -16.62 6.96 -20.17
N VAL A 465 -15.64 7.33 -19.34
CA VAL A 465 -14.42 6.57 -19.06
C VAL A 465 -14.20 6.56 -17.56
N ALA A 466 -13.87 5.41 -16.98
CA ALA A 466 -13.37 5.33 -15.63
C ALA A 466 -11.85 5.56 -15.63
N VAL A 467 -11.39 6.57 -14.88
CA VAL A 467 -9.99 6.93 -14.71
C VAL A 467 -9.50 6.26 -13.43
N VAL A 468 -8.60 5.29 -13.57
CA VAL A 468 -7.99 4.58 -12.43
C VAL A 468 -6.99 5.50 -11.75
N VAL A 469 -7.09 5.63 -10.43
CA VAL A 469 -6.21 6.48 -9.61
C VAL A 469 -5.54 5.62 -8.54
N GLY A 470 -4.22 5.78 -8.37
CA GLY A 470 -3.43 5.06 -7.40
C GLY A 470 -1.97 5.52 -7.42
N SER A 471 -1.14 5.00 -6.52
CA SER A 471 0.30 5.26 -6.53
C SER A 471 0.92 4.56 -7.75
N ASP A 472 1.85 5.25 -8.42
CA ASP A 472 2.42 4.80 -9.70
C ASP A 472 3.50 3.71 -9.51
N LEU A 473 3.05 2.54 -9.06
CA LEU A 473 3.90 1.39 -8.77
C LEU A 473 4.20 0.61 -10.06
N GLU A 474 5.49 0.39 -10.34
CA GLU A 474 5.92 -0.42 -11.46
C GLU A 474 5.53 -1.90 -11.26
N PRO A 475 4.89 -2.56 -12.24
CA PRO A 475 4.64 -4.00 -12.17
C PRO A 475 5.93 -4.80 -11.99
N ALA A 476 5.93 -5.81 -11.13
CA ALA A 476 7.13 -6.57 -10.77
C ALA A 476 7.02 -8.08 -11.02
N GLY A 477 5.88 -8.59 -11.46
CA GLY A 477 5.71 -10.01 -11.73
C GLY A 477 4.36 -10.34 -12.33
N ASP A 478 4.25 -11.57 -12.79
CA ASP A 478 3.03 -12.12 -13.39
C ASP A 478 2.99 -13.63 -13.16
N PHE A 479 1.79 -14.18 -13.04
CA PHE A 479 1.54 -15.60 -12.82
C PHE A 479 0.41 -16.11 -13.72
N ALA A 480 0.61 -17.28 -14.32
CA ALA A 480 -0.44 -17.99 -15.05
C ALA A 480 -0.25 -19.51 -14.92
N CYS A 481 -1.35 -20.26 -14.98
CA CYS A 481 -1.31 -21.72 -14.96
C CYS A 481 -2.44 -22.35 -15.79
N SER A 482 -2.45 -23.68 -15.84
CA SER A 482 -3.43 -24.44 -16.64
C SER A 482 -4.88 -24.31 -16.16
N ASP A 483 -5.12 -23.85 -14.92
CA ASP A 483 -6.46 -23.52 -14.43
C ASP A 483 -6.69 -22.00 -14.55
N GLU A 484 -7.61 -21.61 -15.43
CA GLU A 484 -7.94 -20.21 -15.69
C GLU A 484 -8.52 -19.51 -14.46
N ARG A 485 -9.13 -20.23 -13.51
CA ARG A 485 -9.69 -19.65 -12.28
C ARG A 485 -8.58 -19.19 -11.34
N LEU A 486 -7.49 -19.94 -11.22
CA LEU A 486 -6.30 -19.53 -10.46
C LEU A 486 -5.58 -18.35 -11.12
N THR A 487 -5.54 -18.33 -12.45
CA THR A 487 -5.00 -17.17 -13.19
C THR A 487 -5.87 -15.93 -12.99
N ARG A 488 -7.20 -16.10 -12.95
CA ARG A 488 -8.15 -15.02 -12.61
C ARG A 488 -8.00 -14.57 -11.16
N LEU A 489 -7.77 -15.49 -10.21
CA LEU A 489 -7.51 -15.15 -8.81
C LEU A 489 -6.30 -14.22 -8.66
N HIS A 490 -5.18 -14.56 -9.30
CA HIS A 490 -4.00 -13.68 -9.36
C HIS A 490 -4.34 -12.30 -9.93
N ALA A 491 -5.05 -12.25 -11.07
CA ALA A 491 -5.46 -10.98 -11.66
C ALA A 491 -6.35 -10.14 -10.73
N ASN A 492 -7.26 -10.77 -9.98
CA ASN A 492 -8.10 -10.12 -8.98
C ASN A 492 -7.24 -9.54 -7.84
N THR A 493 -6.23 -10.28 -7.37
CA THR A 493 -5.28 -9.80 -6.36
C THR A 493 -4.51 -8.57 -6.85
N VAL A 494 -4.00 -8.57 -8.08
CA VAL A 494 -3.29 -7.42 -8.67
C VAL A 494 -4.18 -6.18 -8.74
N TRP A 495 -5.46 -6.34 -9.13
CA TRP A 495 -6.41 -5.23 -9.16
C TRP A 495 -6.75 -4.72 -7.76
N SER A 496 -6.89 -5.60 -6.78
CA SER A 496 -7.12 -5.21 -5.39
C SER A 496 -5.95 -4.45 -4.80
N GLN A 497 -4.72 -4.88 -5.06
CA GLN A 497 -3.52 -4.14 -4.68
C GLN A 497 -3.49 -2.75 -5.33
N ARG A 498 -3.69 -2.67 -6.65
CA ARG A 498 -3.66 -1.39 -7.38
C ARG A 498 -4.68 -0.40 -6.82
N ALA A 499 -5.90 -0.86 -6.57
CA ALA A 499 -6.98 -0.01 -6.07
C ALA A 499 -6.73 0.48 -4.63
N ASN A 500 -6.01 -0.29 -3.82
CA ASN A 500 -5.78 0.00 -2.42
C ASN A 500 -4.39 0.59 -2.11
N PHE A 501 -3.52 0.74 -3.10
CA PHE A 501 -2.22 1.37 -2.91
C PHE A 501 -2.29 2.81 -3.42
N LEU A 502 -3.00 3.67 -2.70
CA LEU A 502 -3.19 5.08 -3.02
C LEU A 502 -2.65 5.92 -1.86
N SER A 503 -1.42 6.44 -2.02
CA SER A 503 -0.60 7.07 -0.97
C SER A 503 -0.23 6.15 0.20
N ILE A 504 -1.16 5.35 0.72
CA ILE A 504 -0.97 4.38 1.80
C ILE A 504 -1.63 3.06 1.39
N PRO A 505 -1.25 1.90 1.98
CA PRO A 505 -1.90 0.62 1.73
C PRO A 505 -3.25 0.57 2.45
N THR A 506 -4.32 1.05 1.80
CA THR A 506 -5.67 1.08 2.39
C THR A 506 -6.29 -0.30 2.47
N ASP A 507 -7.24 -0.51 3.37
CA ASP A 507 -8.02 -1.75 3.45
C ASP A 507 -8.97 -1.93 2.26
N CYS A 508 -9.76 -0.90 1.97
CA CYS A 508 -10.69 -0.85 0.86
C CYS A 508 -10.74 0.57 0.25
N PRO A 509 -10.99 0.74 -1.06
CA PRO A 509 -10.96 2.07 -1.69
C PRO A 509 -12.28 2.86 -1.63
N GLN A 510 -13.36 2.27 -1.12
CA GLN A 510 -14.71 2.83 -1.19
C GLN A 510 -15.25 3.38 0.14
N ARG A 511 -15.11 2.65 1.26
CA ARG A 511 -15.83 2.97 2.52
C ARG A 511 -15.02 3.50 3.69
N GLU A 512 -13.78 3.06 3.90
CA GLU A 512 -12.95 3.40 5.07
C GLU A 512 -11.65 4.04 4.62
N ARG A 513 -10.94 3.34 3.72
CA ARG A 513 -9.78 3.84 2.99
C ARG A 513 -8.61 4.13 3.91
N VAL A 514 -8.39 3.33 4.94
CA VAL A 514 -7.35 3.58 5.95
C VAL A 514 -6.27 2.52 5.92
N GLY A 515 -5.06 2.90 6.35
CA GLY A 515 -3.92 1.99 6.41
C GLY A 515 -3.99 1.02 7.58
N TRP A 516 -4.92 0.07 7.52
CA TRP A 516 -5.02 -1.01 8.51
C TRP A 516 -3.74 -1.86 8.50
N THR A 517 -3.08 -1.91 9.66
CA THR A 517 -1.76 -2.51 9.80
C THR A 517 -1.79 -4.05 9.62
N GLY A 518 -2.84 -4.72 10.09
CA GLY A 518 -2.99 -6.17 9.98
C GLY A 518 -3.14 -6.63 8.54
N ASP A 519 -3.92 -5.90 7.75
CA ASP A 519 -4.18 -6.15 6.33
C ASP A 519 -2.87 -6.13 5.53
N ILE A 520 -2.12 -5.03 5.61
CA ILE A 520 -0.86 -4.93 4.87
C ILE A 520 0.19 -5.90 5.41
N GLN A 521 0.16 -6.25 6.70
CA GLN A 521 1.06 -7.25 7.25
C GLN A 521 0.89 -8.60 6.55
N VAL A 522 -0.35 -9.07 6.40
CA VAL A 522 -0.62 -10.38 5.80
C VAL A 522 -0.41 -10.37 4.29
N PHE A 523 -0.61 -9.20 3.66
CA PHE A 523 -0.52 -9.04 2.22
C PHE A 523 0.88 -8.63 1.70
N ALA A 524 1.75 -8.03 2.53
CA ALA A 524 3.04 -7.49 2.10
C ALA A 524 3.89 -8.49 1.27
N PRO A 525 4.02 -9.79 1.62
CA PRO A 525 4.73 -10.75 0.78
C PRO A 525 4.16 -10.86 -0.64
N ALA A 526 2.84 -11.01 -0.77
CA ALA A 526 2.16 -11.07 -2.07
C ALA A 526 2.31 -9.75 -2.85
N ALA A 527 2.20 -8.61 -2.15
CA ALA A 527 2.37 -7.30 -2.76
C ALA A 527 3.73 -7.14 -3.49
N THR A 528 4.78 -7.76 -2.96
CA THR A 528 6.14 -7.75 -3.55
C THR A 528 6.32 -8.64 -4.78
N ASN A 529 5.35 -9.49 -5.10
CA ASN A 529 5.34 -10.30 -6.32
C ASN A 529 4.73 -9.50 -7.48
N ASN A 530 3.73 -8.66 -7.18
CA ASN A 530 2.91 -7.99 -8.18
C ASN A 530 3.48 -6.64 -8.65
N ALA A 531 4.09 -5.87 -7.75
CA ALA A 531 4.62 -4.54 -8.05
C ALA A 531 5.86 -4.19 -7.20
N GLN A 532 6.64 -3.21 -7.66
CA GLN A 532 7.75 -2.61 -6.92
C GLN A 532 7.18 -1.76 -5.78
N VAL A 533 7.01 -2.37 -4.60
CA VAL A 533 6.37 -1.75 -3.42
C VAL A 533 7.35 -1.30 -2.34
N HIS A 534 8.65 -1.36 -2.62
CA HIS A 534 9.68 -1.10 -1.62
C HIS A 534 9.58 0.31 -1.03
N THR A 535 9.69 1.36 -1.86
CA THR A 535 9.66 2.75 -1.40
C THR A 535 8.31 3.09 -0.77
N PHE A 536 7.22 2.66 -1.39
CA PHE A 536 5.86 2.82 -0.91
C PHE A 536 5.66 2.31 0.52
N LEU A 537 6.06 1.07 0.82
CA LEU A 537 5.90 0.51 2.15
C LEU A 537 6.91 1.10 3.16
N ALA A 538 8.12 1.44 2.72
CA ALA A 538 9.09 2.15 3.57
C ALA A 538 8.59 3.54 3.99
N ARG A 539 7.90 4.24 3.07
CA ARG A 539 7.20 5.52 3.33
C ARG A 539 6.03 5.31 4.29
N TRP A 540 5.18 4.31 4.07
CA TRP A 540 4.09 4.02 5.01
C TRP A 540 4.61 3.70 6.43
N LEU A 541 5.70 2.95 6.55
CA LEU A 541 6.34 2.66 7.84
C LEU A 541 6.83 3.93 8.57
N ARG A 542 7.12 5.03 7.86
CA ARG A 542 7.41 6.33 8.49
C ARG A 542 6.19 6.91 9.20
N ASN A 543 4.97 6.70 8.67
CA ASN A 543 3.71 7.02 9.37
C ASN A 543 3.54 6.11 10.59
N VAL A 544 3.75 4.80 10.45
CA VAL A 544 3.62 3.84 11.57
C VAL A 544 4.52 4.25 12.76
N ARG A 545 5.75 4.70 12.48
CA ARG A 545 6.66 5.23 13.52
C ARG A 545 6.23 6.59 14.06
N ALA A 546 5.61 7.45 13.24
CA ALA A 546 5.10 8.75 13.68
C ALA A 546 3.91 8.59 14.63
N ASP A 547 3.08 7.58 14.39
CA ASP A 547 1.86 7.31 15.16
C ASP A 547 2.08 6.39 16.37
N GLN A 548 3.29 5.80 16.51
CA GLN A 548 3.60 4.96 17.65
C GLN A 548 3.53 5.78 18.94
N LEU A 549 2.75 5.30 19.90
CA LEU A 549 2.55 6.02 21.17
C LEU A 549 3.76 5.87 22.10
N ASP A 550 3.90 6.80 23.03
CA ASP A 550 5.04 6.88 23.97
C ASP A 550 5.25 5.61 24.82
N ASP A 551 4.18 4.84 25.08
CA ASP A 551 4.27 3.58 25.81
C ASP A 551 4.74 2.39 24.95
N GLY A 552 5.00 2.63 23.66
CA GLY A 552 5.44 1.64 22.67
C GLY A 552 4.29 1.02 21.87
N ARG A 553 3.02 1.40 22.10
CA ARG A 553 1.89 0.89 21.33
C ARG A 553 2.00 1.30 19.86
N VAL A 554 1.93 0.29 18.99
CA VAL A 554 1.65 0.48 17.57
C VAL A 554 0.14 0.43 17.38
N VAL A 555 -0.39 1.51 16.82
CA VAL A 555 -1.83 1.66 16.54
C VAL A 555 -2.26 0.78 15.37
N ILE A 556 -3.52 0.36 15.38
CA ILE A 556 -4.10 -0.56 14.37
C ILE A 556 -4.20 0.03 12.96
N ILE A 557 -4.19 1.36 12.84
CA ILE A 557 -4.30 2.10 11.59
C ILE A 557 -3.21 3.16 11.56
N SER A 558 -2.54 3.31 10.41
CA SER A 558 -1.62 4.42 10.19
C SER A 558 -1.77 4.97 8.77
N PRO A 559 -1.92 6.31 8.57
CA PRO A 559 -1.86 7.38 9.57
C PRO A 559 -2.98 7.36 10.63
N PHE A 560 -2.64 7.64 11.89
CA PHE A 560 -3.57 7.72 13.01
C PHE A 560 -3.79 9.17 13.43
N ALA A 561 -4.96 9.71 13.07
CA ALA A 561 -5.29 11.10 13.34
C ALA A 561 -5.56 11.34 14.84
N PRO A 562 -5.22 12.53 15.40
CA PRO A 562 -5.45 12.83 16.81
C PRO A 562 -6.91 12.63 17.26
N ARG A 563 -7.90 12.90 16.41
CA ARG A 563 -9.31 12.69 16.73
C ARG A 563 -9.69 11.22 16.89
N GLN A 564 -8.97 10.29 16.24
CA GLN A 564 -9.20 8.86 16.38
C GLN A 564 -8.84 8.33 17.77
N ALA A 565 -8.09 9.09 18.59
CA ALA A 565 -7.86 8.74 19.99
C ALA A 565 -9.17 8.59 20.80
N ALA A 566 -10.27 9.22 20.36
CA ALA A 566 -11.60 9.06 20.96
C ALA A 566 -12.20 7.66 20.77
N MET A 567 -11.60 6.80 19.94
CA MET A 567 -11.93 5.38 19.85
C MET A 567 -11.50 4.62 21.12
N GLU A 568 -10.41 5.05 21.76
CA GLU A 568 -9.90 4.37 22.94
C GLU A 568 -10.92 4.41 24.09
N GLY A 569 -11.21 3.24 24.68
CA GLY A 569 -12.17 3.09 25.77
C GLY A 569 -13.64 2.99 25.34
N GLN A 570 -13.95 3.03 24.04
CA GLN A 570 -15.27 2.61 23.55
C GLN A 570 -15.49 1.10 23.77
N PRO A 571 -16.73 0.64 24.02
CA PRO A 571 -17.01 -0.78 24.16
C PRO A 571 -16.92 -1.51 22.81
N GLY A 572 -16.71 -2.83 22.87
CA GLY A 572 -16.65 -3.69 21.70
C GLY A 572 -15.48 -3.38 20.77
N ILE A 573 -15.65 -3.69 19.48
CA ILE A 573 -14.62 -3.54 18.45
C ILE A 573 -14.08 -2.11 18.31
N GLY A 574 -14.93 -1.11 18.52
CA GLY A 574 -14.55 0.30 18.40
C GLY A 574 -13.48 0.73 19.43
N GLY A 575 -13.30 -0.04 20.50
CA GLY A 575 -12.29 0.21 21.54
C GLY A 575 -10.91 -0.39 21.27
N ILE A 576 -10.77 -1.24 20.25
CA ILE A 576 -9.51 -1.91 19.93
C ILE A 576 -8.63 -0.94 19.16
N THR A 577 -7.66 -0.30 19.83
CA THR A 577 -6.73 0.65 19.19
C THR A 577 -5.32 0.09 19.00
N ALA A 578 -5.01 -1.04 19.62
CA ALA A 578 -3.78 -1.81 19.45
C ALA A 578 -4.11 -3.31 19.57
N ALA A 579 -3.61 -4.13 18.64
CA ALA A 579 -3.92 -5.56 18.62
C ALA A 579 -2.75 -6.41 18.12
N ALA A 580 -2.67 -7.64 18.64
CA ALA A 580 -1.84 -8.70 18.12
C ALA A 580 -2.19 -9.00 16.66
N GLY A 581 -1.19 -9.13 15.80
CA GLY A 581 -1.34 -9.31 14.35
C GLY A 581 -1.60 -8.03 13.56
N TRP A 582 -1.90 -6.92 14.23
CA TRP A 582 -1.99 -5.58 13.62
C TRP A 582 -0.73 -4.77 13.93
N GLY A 583 -0.43 -4.55 15.21
CA GLY A 583 0.76 -3.80 15.63
C GLY A 583 2.08 -4.46 15.22
N ASP A 584 2.06 -5.79 15.02
CA ASP A 584 3.21 -6.58 14.56
C ASP A 584 3.64 -6.26 13.11
N ALA A 585 2.84 -5.48 12.37
CA ALA A 585 3.21 -4.94 11.06
C ALA A 585 4.52 -4.13 11.10
N VAL A 586 4.82 -3.47 12.24
CA VAL A 586 6.08 -2.74 12.44
C VAL A 586 7.31 -3.66 12.39
N ILE A 587 7.13 -4.97 12.58
CA ILE A 587 8.17 -5.99 12.52
C ILE A 587 8.13 -6.73 11.18
N ARG A 588 6.94 -7.24 10.81
CA ARG A 588 6.79 -8.18 9.69
C ARG A 588 6.88 -7.51 8.32
N VAL A 589 6.39 -6.28 8.15
CA VAL A 589 6.49 -5.57 6.87
C VAL A 589 7.95 -5.22 6.53
N PRO A 590 8.78 -4.66 7.45
CA PRO A 590 10.21 -4.51 7.21
C PRO A 590 10.93 -5.81 6.90
N LEU A 591 10.57 -6.92 7.58
CA LEU A 591 11.17 -8.22 7.29
C LEU A 591 10.85 -8.68 5.87
N ALA A 592 9.60 -8.58 5.43
CA ALA A 592 9.21 -8.92 4.06
C ALA A 592 9.98 -8.09 3.03
N LEU A 593 10.20 -6.79 3.28
CA LEU A 593 11.03 -5.94 2.41
C LEU A 593 12.49 -6.41 2.38
N TRP A 594 13.05 -6.81 3.51
CA TRP A 594 14.39 -7.38 3.55
C TRP A 594 14.49 -8.71 2.82
N GLU A 595 13.56 -9.64 3.03
CA GLU A 595 13.56 -10.94 2.35
C GLU A 595 13.46 -10.77 0.83
N ARG A 596 12.61 -9.86 0.36
CA ARG A 596 12.25 -9.71 -1.06
C ARG A 596 13.14 -8.74 -1.83
N TYR A 597 13.73 -7.76 -1.15
CA TYR A 597 14.59 -6.75 -1.76
C TYR A 597 16.02 -6.72 -1.20
N GLY A 598 16.31 -7.34 -0.06
CA GLY A 598 17.61 -7.23 0.60
C GLY A 598 17.80 -5.93 1.38
N ASP A 599 16.73 -5.21 1.68
CA ASP A 599 16.78 -3.90 2.34
C ASP A 599 17.04 -4.00 3.85
N VAL A 600 18.27 -3.69 4.25
CA VAL A 600 18.69 -3.62 5.65
C VAL A 600 18.38 -2.26 6.28
N ASP A 601 18.21 -1.20 5.49
CA ASP A 601 18.03 0.16 5.99
C ASP A 601 16.63 0.35 6.56
N THR A 602 15.59 -0.21 5.94
CA THR A 602 14.23 -0.20 6.53
C THR A 602 14.17 -1.02 7.81
N LEU A 603 14.86 -2.16 7.90
CA LEU A 603 15.00 -2.89 9.17
C LEU A 603 15.63 -2.01 10.25
N ARG A 604 16.76 -1.36 9.93
CA ARG A 604 17.49 -0.51 10.88
C ARG A 604 16.66 0.70 11.33
N ALA A 605 15.94 1.34 10.41
CA ALA A 605 15.11 2.50 10.69
C ALA A 605 13.90 2.17 11.59
N ASN A 606 13.36 0.94 11.50
CA ASN A 606 12.22 0.51 12.31
C ASN A 606 12.61 -0.23 13.60
N TYR A 607 13.87 -0.64 13.76
CA TYR A 607 14.31 -1.43 14.92
C TYR A 607 13.92 -0.81 16.28
N PRO A 608 14.10 0.50 16.54
CA PRO A 608 13.67 1.08 17.83
C PRO A 608 12.16 0.93 18.09
N ALA A 609 11.34 1.10 17.04
CA ALA A 609 9.89 0.95 17.13
C ALA A 609 9.47 -0.51 17.41
N MET A 610 10.14 -1.46 16.76
CA MET A 610 9.97 -2.90 17.01
C MET A 610 10.30 -3.25 18.47
N GLN A 611 11.40 -2.70 19.01
CA GLN A 611 11.79 -2.94 20.39
C GLN A 611 10.74 -2.39 21.37
N ALA A 612 10.26 -1.17 21.14
CA ALA A 612 9.24 -0.56 22.00
C ALA A 612 7.93 -1.37 22.02
N TRP A 613 7.51 -1.91 20.86
CA TRP A 613 6.34 -2.79 20.74
C TRP A 613 6.51 -4.09 21.54
N VAL A 614 7.60 -4.82 21.35
CA VAL A 614 7.87 -6.08 22.07
C VAL A 614 8.05 -5.85 23.57
N GLN A 615 8.64 -4.72 23.96
CA GLN A 615 8.76 -4.35 25.37
C GLN A 615 7.40 -4.06 26.01
N LEU A 616 6.48 -3.39 25.30
CA LEU A 616 5.11 -3.21 25.77
C LEU A 616 4.42 -4.56 26.02
N GLN A 617 4.43 -5.46 25.02
CA GLN A 617 3.83 -6.79 25.13
C GLN A 617 4.40 -7.55 26.34
N SER A 618 5.73 -7.52 26.50
CA SER A 618 6.43 -8.18 27.60
C SER A 618 6.10 -7.59 28.98
N ARG A 619 5.94 -6.25 29.08
CA ARG A 619 5.52 -5.59 30.33
C ARG A 619 4.09 -5.95 30.69
N GLN A 620 3.17 -5.90 29.73
CA GLN A 620 1.76 -6.25 29.94
C GLN A 620 1.62 -7.72 30.35
N ALA A 621 2.28 -8.64 29.65
CA ALA A 621 2.34 -10.05 30.01
C ALA A 621 2.84 -10.29 31.45
N ALA A 622 3.83 -9.51 31.89
CA ALA A 622 4.41 -9.68 33.23
C ALA A 622 3.48 -9.20 34.37
N THR A 623 2.50 -8.34 34.10
CA THR A 623 1.70 -7.67 35.13
C THR A 623 0.19 -7.90 35.03
N GLU A 624 -0.31 -8.29 33.86
CA GLU A 624 -1.74 -8.42 33.57
C GLU A 624 -2.18 -9.89 33.50
N LEU A 625 -3.45 -10.18 33.80
CA LEU A 625 -4.06 -11.51 33.69
C LEU A 625 -5.29 -11.51 32.76
N PRO A 626 -5.55 -12.63 32.04
CA PRO A 626 -6.71 -12.77 31.17
C PRO A 626 -8.03 -12.81 31.96
N PRO A 627 -9.15 -12.38 31.36
CA PRO A 627 -10.46 -12.35 32.03
C PRO A 627 -10.84 -13.69 32.70
N ARG A 628 -10.55 -14.81 32.03
CA ARG A 628 -10.79 -16.17 32.52
C ARG A 628 -10.14 -16.46 33.88
N LEU A 629 -8.93 -15.95 34.13
CA LEU A 629 -8.21 -16.15 35.39
C LEU A 629 -8.60 -15.14 36.47
N ARG A 630 -9.22 -14.03 36.07
CA ARG A 630 -9.73 -12.98 36.99
C ARG A 630 -11.20 -13.21 37.39
N GLY A 631 -11.92 -14.10 36.69
CA GLY A 631 -13.37 -14.26 36.87
C GLY A 631 -14.16 -13.06 36.38
N SER A 632 -13.67 -12.39 35.33
CA SER A 632 -14.23 -11.17 34.73
C SER A 632 -14.43 -11.37 33.21
N ASP A 633 -14.88 -10.31 32.52
CA ASP A 633 -14.98 -10.26 31.06
C ASP A 633 -13.90 -9.34 30.44
N TRP A 634 -13.99 -9.13 29.13
CA TRP A 634 -13.07 -8.30 28.38
C TRP A 634 -13.28 -6.79 28.58
N GLU A 635 -14.43 -6.37 29.12
CA GLU A 635 -14.74 -4.97 29.42
C GLU A 635 -14.08 -4.50 30.72
N ASP A 636 -13.73 -5.43 31.61
CA ASP A 636 -13.00 -5.11 32.83
C ASP A 636 -11.58 -4.57 32.54
N THR A 637 -11.34 -3.34 33.00
CA THR A 637 -10.10 -2.60 32.76
C THR A 637 -9.04 -2.81 33.84
N ASP A 638 -9.37 -3.33 35.03
CA ASP A 638 -8.38 -3.71 36.04
C ASP A 638 -7.82 -5.10 35.74
N ARG A 639 -6.80 -5.12 34.90
CA ARG A 639 -6.13 -6.35 34.46
C ARG A 639 -5.07 -6.84 35.44
N THR A 640 -4.84 -6.13 36.55
CA THR A 640 -3.70 -6.39 37.45
C THR A 640 -4.04 -7.21 38.70
N ALA A 641 -5.32 -7.47 38.95
CA ALA A 641 -5.80 -8.28 40.06
C ALA A 641 -5.82 -9.80 39.75
N GLY A 642 -5.84 -10.64 40.79
CA GLY A 642 -6.06 -12.09 40.68
C GLY A 642 -4.82 -12.97 40.74
N TRP A 643 -3.61 -12.39 40.78
CA TRP A 643 -2.34 -13.13 40.86
C TRP A 643 -2.22 -14.00 42.12
N GLU A 644 -2.79 -13.55 43.23
CA GLU A 644 -2.79 -14.25 44.52
C GLU A 644 -3.59 -15.57 44.53
N ALA A 645 -4.45 -15.78 43.53
CA ALA A 645 -5.24 -16.99 43.38
C ALA A 645 -4.51 -18.08 42.57
N LEU A 646 -3.40 -17.76 41.93
CA LEU A 646 -2.64 -18.69 41.08
C LEU A 646 -1.57 -19.43 41.88
N ASP A 647 -1.34 -20.70 41.56
CA ASP A 647 -0.14 -21.41 42.02
C ASP A 647 1.14 -20.85 41.36
N ASP A 648 2.30 -21.10 41.96
CA ASP A 648 3.58 -20.55 41.50
C ASP A 648 3.91 -20.91 40.04
N ALA A 649 3.56 -22.11 39.58
CA ALA A 649 3.86 -22.57 38.23
C ALA A 649 2.96 -21.90 37.19
N THR A 650 1.67 -21.75 37.50
CA THR A 650 0.70 -21.02 36.69
C THR A 650 1.04 -19.53 36.66
N ALA A 651 1.37 -18.92 37.80
CA ALA A 651 1.80 -17.53 37.85
C ALA A 651 3.09 -17.30 37.02
N ALA A 652 4.10 -18.17 37.15
CA ALA A 652 5.32 -18.06 36.36
C ALA A 652 5.06 -18.15 34.85
N ARG A 653 4.17 -19.07 34.42
CA ARG A 653 3.75 -19.21 33.03
C ARG A 653 3.00 -17.97 32.53
N GLN A 654 2.02 -17.49 33.28
CA GLN A 654 1.19 -16.34 32.90
C GLN A 654 2.01 -15.05 32.77
N ARG A 655 3.09 -14.88 33.54
CA ARG A 655 4.03 -13.74 33.39
C ARG A 655 4.76 -13.68 32.04
N LEU A 656 4.58 -14.69 31.18
CA LEU A 656 5.14 -14.77 29.85
C LEU A 656 4.08 -14.54 28.75
N LEU A 657 2.79 -14.57 29.07
CA LEU A 657 1.71 -14.59 28.08
C LEU A 657 1.06 -13.23 27.94
N TRP A 658 1.14 -12.65 26.74
CA TRP A 658 0.39 -11.43 26.40
C TRP A 658 -1.04 -11.79 26.00
N ASN A 659 -1.91 -12.05 26.97
CA ASN A 659 -3.25 -12.63 26.76
C ASN A 659 -4.38 -11.87 27.49
N SER A 660 -4.09 -10.71 28.06
CA SER A 660 -4.99 -9.97 28.96
C SER A 660 -5.95 -9.00 28.27
N ARG A 661 -5.77 -8.75 26.97
CA ARG A 661 -6.46 -7.68 26.24
C ARG A 661 -7.24 -8.22 25.05
N MET A 662 -8.33 -7.52 24.73
CA MET A 662 -9.09 -7.81 23.52
C MET A 662 -8.24 -7.48 22.29
N HIS A 663 -8.27 -8.39 21.33
CA HIS A 663 -7.70 -8.22 20.00
C HIS A 663 -8.80 -8.52 18.97
N PHE A 664 -8.56 -8.21 17.69
CA PHE A 664 -9.45 -8.69 16.63
C PHE A 664 -9.44 -10.22 16.51
N GLY A 665 -8.42 -10.87 17.08
CA GLY A 665 -8.29 -12.32 17.03
C GLY A 665 -8.03 -12.81 15.60
N ASP A 666 -8.43 -14.04 15.31
CA ASP A 666 -8.43 -14.54 13.93
C ASP A 666 -9.67 -14.04 13.17
N TRP A 667 -9.61 -12.74 12.83
CA TRP A 667 -10.70 -11.94 12.30
C TRP A 667 -11.39 -12.54 11.07
N LEU A 668 -12.73 -12.51 11.03
CA LEU A 668 -13.56 -13.03 9.93
C LEU A 668 -13.36 -14.53 9.60
N ALA A 669 -12.99 -15.35 10.58
CA ALA A 669 -13.05 -16.81 10.42
C ALA A 669 -14.50 -17.25 10.12
N PRO A 670 -14.77 -17.96 9.01
CA PRO A 670 -16.12 -18.23 8.51
C PRO A 670 -17.10 -18.79 9.56
N SER A 671 -16.71 -19.81 10.32
CA SER A 671 -17.57 -20.45 11.32
C SER A 671 -17.95 -19.55 12.49
N THR A 672 -17.22 -18.45 12.69
CA THR A 672 -17.52 -17.47 13.73
C THR A 672 -18.59 -16.45 13.31
N LEU A 673 -18.94 -16.41 12.03
CA LEU A 673 -19.91 -15.49 11.44
C LEU A 673 -21.32 -16.09 11.27
N ASP A 674 -21.46 -17.42 11.38
CA ASP A 674 -22.69 -18.20 11.06
C ASP A 674 -23.89 -17.96 12.00
N SER A 675 -23.74 -17.15 13.06
CA SER A 675 -24.83 -16.90 14.01
C SER A 675 -25.93 -15.97 13.48
N GLY A 676 -25.71 -15.28 12.36
CA GLY A 676 -26.63 -14.30 11.77
C GLY A 676 -26.93 -13.07 12.65
N ALA A 677 -26.27 -12.97 13.81
CA ALA A 677 -26.41 -11.86 14.74
C ALA A 677 -25.48 -10.70 14.33
N PRO A 678 -25.88 -9.42 14.49
CA PRO A 678 -25.00 -8.28 14.25
C PRO A 678 -23.69 -8.33 15.04
N ASP A 679 -23.69 -8.98 16.21
CA ASP A 679 -22.52 -9.15 17.07
C ASP A 679 -21.64 -10.36 16.69
N ALA A 680 -21.98 -11.12 15.63
CA ALA A 680 -21.22 -12.30 15.21
C ALA A 680 -19.75 -11.97 14.92
N ILE A 681 -19.50 -10.75 14.45
CA ILE A 681 -18.16 -10.23 14.17
C ILE A 681 -17.25 -10.19 15.42
N MET A 682 -17.84 -10.18 16.62
CA MET A 682 -17.11 -10.23 17.90
C MET A 682 -16.83 -11.65 18.39
N THR A 683 -17.41 -12.68 17.76
CA THR A 683 -17.20 -14.09 18.17
C THR A 683 -15.73 -14.48 18.08
N ALA A 684 -15.07 -14.25 16.94
CA ALA A 684 -13.65 -14.53 16.77
C ALA A 684 -12.77 -13.76 17.77
N PRO A 685 -12.92 -12.42 17.93
CA PRO A 685 -12.27 -11.66 19.00
C PRO A 685 -12.42 -12.30 20.39
N HIS A 686 -13.64 -12.62 20.81
CA HIS A 686 -13.90 -13.19 22.14
C HIS A 686 -13.26 -14.55 22.35
N LEU A 687 -13.30 -15.40 21.33
CA LEU A 687 -12.83 -16.79 21.42
C LEU A 687 -11.31 -16.91 21.29
N THR A 688 -10.67 -16.03 20.52
CA THR A 688 -9.28 -16.25 20.08
C THR A 688 -8.28 -15.26 20.67
N SER A 689 -8.71 -14.13 21.26
CA SER A 689 -7.80 -13.08 21.76
C SER A 689 -6.72 -13.59 22.72
N GLU A 690 -7.05 -14.44 23.70
CA GLU A 690 -6.06 -14.93 24.67
C GLU A 690 -4.89 -15.65 23.97
N PHE A 691 -5.20 -16.56 23.03
CA PHE A 691 -4.19 -17.33 22.33
C PHE A 691 -3.47 -16.48 21.27
N VAL A 692 -4.21 -15.73 20.46
CA VAL A 692 -3.65 -14.92 19.37
C VAL A 692 -2.66 -13.90 19.94
N GLY A 693 -3.00 -13.23 21.04
CA GLY A 693 -2.09 -12.31 21.72
C GLY A 693 -0.77 -12.97 22.12
N ALA A 694 -0.85 -14.12 22.79
CA ALA A 694 0.34 -14.81 23.27
C ALA A 694 1.16 -15.45 22.14
N ALA A 695 0.50 -15.98 21.11
CA ALA A 695 1.15 -16.58 19.94
C ALA A 695 1.88 -15.53 19.09
N PHE A 696 1.26 -14.37 18.84
CA PHE A 696 1.90 -13.27 18.13
C PHE A 696 3.02 -12.61 18.94
N HIS A 697 2.92 -12.55 20.26
CA HIS A 697 4.06 -12.10 21.10
C HIS A 697 5.27 -13.04 20.96
N ALA A 698 5.04 -14.36 20.96
CA ALA A 698 6.09 -15.33 20.69
C ALA A 698 6.70 -15.10 19.29
N GLU A 699 5.86 -14.95 18.27
CA GLU A 699 6.29 -14.71 16.89
C GLU A 699 7.06 -13.39 16.72
N ALA A 700 6.63 -12.32 17.39
CA ALA A 700 7.30 -11.03 17.40
C ALA A 700 8.71 -11.15 18.00
N LEU A 701 8.88 -11.89 19.09
CA LEU A 701 10.19 -12.18 19.69
C LEU A 701 11.08 -12.99 18.75
N ARG A 702 10.54 -14.04 18.11
CA ARG A 702 11.27 -14.87 17.13
C ARG A 702 11.78 -14.03 15.97
N THR A 703 10.90 -13.19 15.42
CA THR A 703 11.20 -12.34 14.27
C THR A 703 12.19 -11.24 14.66
N LEU A 704 12.01 -10.61 15.82
CA LEU A 704 12.94 -9.58 16.29
C LEU A 704 14.33 -10.15 16.60
N ALA A 705 14.43 -11.40 17.07
CA ALA A 705 15.72 -12.08 17.21
C ALA A 705 16.43 -12.23 15.85
N GLU A 706 15.69 -12.52 14.79
CA GLU A 706 16.23 -12.61 13.43
C GLU A 706 16.63 -11.23 12.90
N VAL A 707 15.79 -10.21 13.07
CA VAL A 707 16.15 -8.82 12.69
C VAL A 707 17.40 -8.36 13.42
N ALA A 708 17.51 -8.60 14.73
CA ALA A 708 18.70 -8.28 15.52
C ALA A 708 19.95 -9.01 14.99
N ARG A 709 19.81 -10.28 14.58
CA ARG A 709 20.90 -11.05 13.97
C ARG A 709 21.36 -10.42 12.65
N VAL A 710 20.41 -10.08 11.77
CA VAL A 710 20.68 -9.44 10.47
C VAL A 710 21.37 -8.09 10.65
N LEU A 711 20.96 -7.31 11.66
CA LEU A 711 21.55 -6.00 11.97
C LEU A 711 22.89 -6.08 12.73
N GLY A 712 23.33 -7.28 13.12
CA GLY A 712 24.59 -7.48 13.87
C GLY A 712 24.48 -7.25 15.38
N TYR A 713 23.28 -7.14 15.93
CA TYR A 713 23.01 -6.98 17.36
C TYR A 713 22.95 -8.33 18.08
N ALA A 714 24.10 -9.01 18.19
CA ALA A 714 24.17 -10.39 18.69
C ALA A 714 23.62 -10.59 20.12
N GLY A 715 23.79 -9.61 21.01
CA GLY A 715 23.26 -9.66 22.38
C GLY A 715 21.73 -9.65 22.41
N ASP A 716 21.13 -8.72 21.68
CA ASP A 716 19.68 -8.61 21.52
C ASP A 716 19.11 -9.88 20.85
N ALA A 717 19.76 -10.38 19.79
CA ALA A 717 19.35 -11.59 19.10
C ALA A 717 19.30 -12.82 20.03
N ALA A 718 20.30 -12.96 20.93
CA ALA A 718 20.33 -14.03 21.92
C ALA A 718 19.23 -13.87 22.98
N ALA A 719 19.04 -12.65 23.51
CA ALA A 719 18.03 -12.36 24.53
C ALA A 719 16.59 -12.57 24.00
N TYR A 720 16.29 -12.11 22.79
CA TYR A 720 14.99 -12.33 22.16
C TYR A 720 14.74 -13.81 21.86
N ARG A 721 15.76 -14.56 21.44
CA ARG A 721 15.64 -16.01 21.22
C ARG A 721 15.36 -16.76 22.53
N GLU A 722 16.07 -16.45 23.60
CA GLU A 722 15.82 -17.03 24.93
C GLU A 722 14.39 -16.73 25.41
N ARG A 723 13.95 -15.48 25.24
CA ARG A 723 12.59 -15.08 25.62
C ARG A 723 11.53 -15.77 24.75
N TRP A 724 11.76 -15.87 23.44
CA TRP A 724 10.88 -16.60 22.51
C TRP A 724 10.72 -18.06 22.93
N GLU A 725 11.81 -18.76 23.25
CA GLU A 725 11.79 -20.14 23.74
C GLU A 725 10.93 -20.29 25.00
N ALA A 726 11.07 -19.37 25.96
CA ALA A 726 10.26 -19.37 27.17
C ALA A 726 8.77 -19.09 26.88
N VAL A 727 8.46 -18.09 26.05
CA VAL A 727 7.08 -17.70 25.71
C VAL A 727 6.39 -18.80 24.90
N ARG A 728 7.02 -19.37 23.86
CA ARG A 728 6.41 -20.44 23.05
C ARG A 728 6.10 -21.67 23.89
N ALA A 729 6.99 -22.05 24.82
CA ALA A 729 6.77 -23.15 25.74
C ALA A 729 5.60 -22.87 26.70
N ALA A 730 5.48 -21.63 27.19
CA ALA A 730 4.35 -21.19 28.01
C ALA A 730 3.02 -21.23 27.23
N VAL A 731 3.00 -20.79 25.98
CA VAL A 731 1.82 -20.85 25.10
C VAL A 731 1.41 -22.31 24.89
N ALA A 732 2.35 -23.17 24.51
CA ALA A 732 2.08 -24.59 24.30
C ALA A 732 1.55 -25.26 25.58
N ALA A 733 2.09 -24.94 26.75
CA ALA A 733 1.65 -25.50 28.03
C ALA A 733 0.26 -25.01 28.46
N GLU A 734 -0.14 -23.78 28.11
CA GLU A 734 -1.44 -23.21 28.49
C GLU A 734 -2.57 -23.63 27.55
N TYR A 735 -2.32 -23.67 26.22
CA TYR A 735 -3.39 -23.69 25.22
C TYR A 735 -3.51 -24.99 24.40
N ILE A 736 -2.54 -25.90 24.51
CA ILE A 736 -2.49 -27.11 23.68
C ILE A 736 -2.56 -28.34 24.59
N GLY A 737 -3.39 -29.33 24.27
CA GLY A 737 -3.46 -30.61 24.95
C GLY A 737 -2.25 -31.49 24.65
N ALA A 738 -2.06 -32.57 25.42
CA ALA A 738 -1.07 -33.60 25.09
C ALA A 738 -1.44 -34.37 23.81
N ASP A 739 -2.74 -34.46 23.52
CA ASP A 739 -3.32 -34.99 22.28
C ASP A 739 -3.39 -33.95 21.15
N GLY A 740 -2.78 -32.78 21.34
CA GLY A 740 -2.78 -31.67 20.39
C GLY A 740 -4.07 -30.84 20.37
N ALA A 741 -5.12 -31.21 21.10
CA ALA A 741 -6.39 -30.48 21.07
C ALA A 741 -6.28 -29.08 21.68
N MET A 742 -7.00 -28.12 21.11
CA MET A 742 -7.04 -26.72 21.57
C MET A 742 -8.48 -26.31 21.90
N THR A 743 -8.64 -25.34 22.80
CA THR A 743 -9.92 -24.66 23.07
C THR A 743 -9.74 -23.16 22.89
N PRO A 744 -10.51 -22.49 22.01
CA PRO A 744 -11.51 -23.04 21.09
C PRO A 744 -10.87 -23.92 19.99
N ASP A 745 -11.67 -24.84 19.43
CA ASP A 745 -11.23 -25.86 18.49
C ASP A 745 -11.45 -25.40 17.03
N LEU A 746 -10.71 -24.35 16.63
CA LEU A 746 -10.85 -23.65 15.34
C LEU A 746 -9.61 -23.83 14.47
N GLN A 747 -9.75 -23.94 13.14
CA GLN A 747 -8.63 -24.18 12.22
C GLN A 747 -7.48 -23.20 12.44
N GLY A 748 -7.79 -21.90 12.53
CA GLY A 748 -6.79 -20.84 12.69
C GLY A 748 -5.87 -21.00 13.88
N MET A 749 -6.36 -21.57 14.98
CA MET A 749 -5.56 -21.81 16.20
C MET A 749 -4.46 -22.86 15.97
N TYR A 750 -4.79 -23.93 15.24
CA TYR A 750 -3.85 -24.97 14.85
C TYR A 750 -2.86 -24.46 13.80
N VAL A 751 -3.35 -23.67 12.83
CA VAL A 751 -2.52 -23.06 11.79
C VAL A 751 -1.45 -22.17 12.41
N LEU A 752 -1.83 -21.22 13.26
CA LEU A 752 -0.87 -20.33 13.94
C LEU A 752 0.09 -21.11 14.85
N SER A 753 -0.39 -22.14 15.55
CA SER A 753 0.47 -22.99 16.39
C SER A 753 1.57 -23.69 15.59
N LEU A 754 1.23 -24.18 14.40
CA LEU A 754 2.17 -24.86 13.50
C LEU A 754 3.12 -23.88 12.82
N ALA A 755 2.59 -22.76 12.31
CA ALA A 755 3.32 -21.74 11.57
C ALA A 755 4.34 -21.00 12.43
N PHE A 756 4.00 -20.65 13.67
CA PHE A 756 4.90 -19.95 14.59
C PHE A 756 5.81 -20.89 15.39
N GLY A 757 5.73 -22.19 15.13
CA GLY A 757 6.54 -23.20 15.83
C GLY A 757 6.30 -23.23 17.34
N ILE A 758 5.06 -22.96 17.76
CA ILE A 758 4.64 -23.00 19.17
C ILE A 758 4.87 -24.40 19.75
N VAL A 759 4.48 -25.43 19.00
CA VAL A 759 4.90 -26.81 19.28
C VAL A 759 6.16 -27.09 18.47
N ALA A 760 7.27 -27.27 19.19
CA ALA A 760 8.58 -27.53 18.61
C ALA A 760 8.58 -28.82 17.77
N ALA A 761 9.36 -28.84 16.69
CA ALA A 761 9.52 -30.05 15.87
C ALA A 761 10.24 -31.18 16.64
N ASP A 762 11.11 -30.80 17.56
CA ASP A 762 11.90 -31.64 18.46
C ASP A 762 11.32 -31.71 19.89
N ASP A 763 10.01 -31.47 20.04
CA ASP A 763 9.28 -31.62 21.32
C ASP A 763 9.61 -32.98 21.98
N PRO A 764 9.70 -33.07 23.34
CA PRO A 764 10.22 -34.24 24.06
C PRO A 764 9.61 -35.59 23.67
N ASP A 765 8.40 -35.60 23.12
CA ASP A 765 7.69 -36.78 22.64
C ASP A 765 8.00 -37.14 21.17
N GLY A 766 9.16 -36.70 20.63
CA GLY A 766 9.57 -36.99 19.25
C GLY A 766 8.63 -36.39 18.20
N GLY A 767 8.12 -35.19 18.47
CA GLY A 767 7.18 -34.47 17.60
C GLY A 767 5.75 -35.04 17.57
N ALA A 768 5.40 -35.96 18.48
CA ALA A 768 4.06 -36.57 18.51
C ALA A 768 2.94 -35.54 18.70
N ARG A 769 3.16 -34.55 19.58
CA ARG A 769 2.20 -33.47 19.82
C ARG A 769 2.02 -32.59 18.58
N ARG A 770 3.11 -32.24 17.88
CA ARG A 770 3.05 -31.47 16.62
C ARG A 770 2.25 -32.21 15.55
N ARG A 771 2.48 -33.52 15.40
CA ARG A 771 1.68 -34.37 14.50
C ARG A 771 0.20 -34.39 14.89
N ALA A 772 -0.11 -34.52 16.18
CA ALA A 772 -1.50 -34.52 16.65
C ALA A 772 -2.23 -33.18 16.38
N VAL A 773 -1.52 -32.05 16.52
CA VAL A 773 -2.01 -30.70 16.12
C VAL A 773 -2.31 -30.66 14.62
N ALA A 774 -1.38 -31.12 13.77
CA ALA A 774 -1.59 -31.18 12.32
C ALA A 774 -2.74 -32.12 11.92
N ASP A 775 -2.82 -33.31 12.51
CA ASP A 775 -3.90 -34.27 12.27
C ASP A 775 -5.26 -33.69 12.70
N ARG A 776 -5.31 -32.88 13.77
CA ARG A 776 -6.54 -32.20 14.19
C ARG A 776 -6.95 -31.11 13.19
N LEU A 777 -6.01 -30.31 12.70
CA LEU A 777 -6.27 -29.34 11.62
C LEU A 777 -6.86 -30.01 10.39
N VAL A 778 -6.23 -31.09 9.89
CA VAL A 778 -6.75 -31.85 8.74
C VAL A 778 -8.17 -32.37 8.99
N ARG A 779 -8.44 -32.90 10.19
CA ARG A 779 -9.81 -33.31 10.56
C ARG A 779 -10.80 -32.16 10.53
N LEU A 780 -10.42 -30.96 10.99
CA LEU A 780 -11.29 -29.78 10.97
C LEU A 780 -11.56 -29.31 9.53
N VAL A 781 -10.58 -29.37 8.64
CA VAL A 781 -10.75 -29.07 7.21
C VAL A 781 -11.76 -30.04 6.57
N HIS A 782 -11.59 -31.35 6.78
CA HIS A 782 -12.55 -32.34 6.28
C HIS A 782 -13.95 -32.19 6.92
N GLN A 783 -14.03 -31.81 8.19
CA GLN A 783 -15.30 -31.54 8.87
C GLN A 783 -16.02 -30.31 8.29
N ALA A 784 -15.27 -29.33 7.79
CA ALA A 784 -15.78 -28.20 7.02
C ALA A 784 -16.02 -28.54 5.53
N GLY A 785 -15.97 -29.83 5.15
CA GLY A 785 -16.17 -30.24 3.75
C GLY A 785 -15.05 -29.76 2.83
N ASP A 786 -13.80 -29.83 3.29
CA ASP A 786 -12.60 -29.36 2.59
C ASP A 786 -12.56 -27.85 2.34
N HIS A 787 -13.30 -27.07 3.12
CA HIS A 787 -13.25 -25.60 3.10
C HIS A 787 -12.26 -25.07 4.15
N LEU A 788 -11.73 -23.88 3.87
CA LEU A 788 -11.02 -23.08 4.86
C LEU A 788 -11.99 -22.59 5.93
N ASP A 789 -11.51 -22.54 7.17
CA ASP A 789 -12.19 -21.90 8.30
C ASP A 789 -11.19 -21.03 9.09
N THR A 790 -10.39 -20.27 8.34
CA THR A 790 -9.31 -19.43 8.84
C THR A 790 -9.66 -17.95 8.64
N GLY A 791 -9.39 -17.14 9.66
CA GLY A 791 -9.48 -15.68 9.58
C GLY A 791 -8.21 -15.03 9.02
N PHE A 792 -8.17 -13.70 9.09
CA PHE A 792 -7.10 -12.87 8.50
C PHE A 792 -5.69 -13.27 8.93
N LEU A 793 -5.50 -13.60 10.20
CA LEU A 793 -4.17 -13.82 10.75
C LEU A 793 -3.63 -15.21 10.44
N SER A 794 -4.51 -16.21 10.28
CA SER A 794 -4.12 -17.60 10.05
C SER A 794 -4.14 -18.00 8.58
N VAL A 795 -5.03 -17.43 7.75
CA VAL A 795 -5.18 -17.79 6.33
C VAL A 795 -3.89 -17.71 5.50
N PRO A 796 -2.93 -16.78 5.71
CA PRO A 796 -1.72 -16.72 4.89
C PRO A 796 -0.82 -17.96 5.06
N PHE A 797 -1.02 -18.72 6.13
CA PHE A 797 -0.19 -19.87 6.48
C PHE A 797 -0.89 -21.21 6.24
N LEU A 798 -2.21 -21.23 6.04
CA LEU A 798 -3.02 -22.47 5.98
C LEU A 798 -2.47 -23.49 4.99
N LEU A 799 -2.25 -23.07 3.75
CA LEU A 799 -1.78 -23.97 2.70
C LEU A 799 -0.34 -24.43 2.93
N ASP A 800 0.53 -23.54 3.44
CA ASP A 800 1.92 -23.90 3.76
C ASP A 800 1.98 -24.93 4.90
N VAL A 801 1.23 -24.76 5.99
CA VAL A 801 1.26 -25.72 7.12
C VAL A 801 0.68 -27.08 6.74
N LEU A 802 -0.33 -27.14 5.86
CA LEU A 802 -0.87 -28.40 5.34
C LEU A 802 0.17 -29.15 4.52
N VAL A 803 0.84 -28.47 3.58
CA VAL A 803 1.90 -29.06 2.75
C VAL A 803 3.09 -29.51 3.62
N GLU A 804 3.56 -28.66 4.53
CA GLU A 804 4.71 -28.95 5.40
C GLU A 804 4.44 -30.07 6.41
N SER A 805 3.17 -30.32 6.72
CA SER A 805 2.74 -31.46 7.55
C SER A 805 2.48 -32.73 6.74
N GLY A 806 2.75 -32.74 5.43
CA GLY A 806 2.59 -33.90 4.55
C GLY A 806 1.19 -34.11 4.00
N ASN A 807 0.32 -33.09 4.03
CA ASN A 807 -1.08 -33.14 3.58
C ASN A 807 -1.30 -32.20 2.38
N ALA A 808 -0.45 -32.31 1.36
CA ALA A 808 -0.51 -31.47 0.16
C ALA A 808 -1.81 -31.69 -0.64
N ASP A 809 -2.37 -32.89 -0.60
CA ASP A 809 -3.68 -33.24 -1.15
C ASP A 809 -4.80 -32.42 -0.51
N VAL A 810 -4.77 -32.24 0.81
CA VAL A 810 -5.73 -31.40 1.54
C VAL A 810 -5.54 -29.93 1.21
N ALA A 811 -4.30 -29.46 1.08
CA ALA A 811 -4.03 -28.08 0.64
C ALA A 811 -4.61 -27.80 -0.75
N TRP A 812 -4.47 -28.77 -1.68
CA TRP A 812 -5.10 -28.68 -3.00
C TRP A 812 -6.62 -28.71 -2.93
N ALA A 813 -7.22 -29.57 -2.10
CA ALA A 813 -8.66 -29.63 -1.92
C ALA A 813 -9.23 -28.27 -1.46
N VAL A 814 -8.57 -27.62 -0.50
CA VAL A 814 -8.94 -26.28 -0.01
C VAL A 814 -8.79 -25.21 -1.09
N LEU A 815 -7.65 -25.17 -1.79
CA LEU A 815 -7.40 -24.15 -2.82
C LEU A 815 -8.36 -24.27 -4.01
N MET A 816 -8.76 -25.50 -4.36
CA MET A 816 -9.60 -25.78 -5.52
C MET A 816 -11.10 -25.79 -5.23
N GLN A 817 -11.50 -25.59 -3.97
CA GLN A 817 -12.89 -25.45 -3.58
C GLN A 817 -13.54 -24.27 -4.31
N ASP A 818 -14.73 -24.49 -4.87
CA ASP A 818 -15.48 -23.48 -5.63
C ASP A 818 -16.87 -23.16 -5.01
N THR A 819 -17.18 -23.73 -3.84
CA THR A 819 -18.29 -23.30 -2.99
C THR A 819 -17.83 -22.41 -1.83
N VAL A 820 -18.75 -21.61 -1.28
CA VAL A 820 -18.47 -20.73 -0.15
C VAL A 820 -18.20 -21.53 1.14
N PRO A 821 -17.20 -21.16 1.97
CA PRO A 821 -16.17 -20.12 1.77
C PRO A 821 -14.94 -20.62 0.99
N SER A 822 -14.57 -19.94 -0.09
CA SER A 822 -13.33 -20.22 -0.84
C SER A 822 -12.94 -19.08 -1.79
N TRP A 823 -11.66 -19.04 -2.20
CA TRP A 823 -11.19 -18.08 -3.20
C TRP A 823 -11.81 -18.29 -4.58
N LEU A 824 -11.99 -19.55 -5.02
CA LEU A 824 -12.54 -19.81 -6.35
C LEU A 824 -14.06 -19.63 -6.40
N TYR A 825 -14.75 -19.61 -5.24
CA TYR A 825 -16.13 -19.14 -5.16
C TYR A 825 -16.25 -17.67 -5.59
N GLU A 826 -15.38 -16.77 -5.08
CA GLU A 826 -15.38 -15.35 -5.51
C GLU A 826 -15.22 -15.25 -7.04
N VAL A 827 -14.28 -16.04 -7.60
CA VAL A 827 -14.04 -16.10 -9.04
C VAL A 827 -15.27 -16.61 -9.80
N ALA A 828 -15.93 -17.65 -9.30
CA ALA A 828 -17.14 -18.22 -9.91
C ALA A 828 -18.30 -17.23 -9.93
N GLU A 829 -18.42 -16.40 -8.89
CA GLU A 829 -19.41 -15.33 -8.77
C GLU A 829 -19.01 -14.05 -9.54
N GLY A 830 -17.93 -14.09 -10.32
CA GLY A 830 -17.55 -13.02 -11.24
C GLY A 830 -16.75 -11.88 -10.62
N ALA A 831 -16.09 -12.13 -9.48
CA ALA A 831 -15.18 -11.19 -8.85
C ALA A 831 -14.08 -10.73 -9.82
N THR A 832 -13.76 -9.44 -9.76
CA THR A 832 -12.63 -8.81 -10.47
C THR A 832 -11.55 -8.27 -9.54
N THR A 833 -11.75 -8.48 -8.24
CA THR A 833 -10.98 -8.03 -7.08
C THR A 833 -11.25 -9.04 -5.97
N ILE A 834 -10.40 -9.09 -4.95
CA ILE A 834 -10.59 -9.94 -3.77
C ILE A 834 -11.64 -9.29 -2.85
N TRP A 835 -12.52 -10.10 -2.26
CA TRP A 835 -13.58 -9.61 -1.38
C TRP A 835 -13.14 -9.57 0.09
N GLU A 836 -13.83 -8.76 0.90
CA GLU A 836 -13.60 -8.72 2.36
C GLU A 836 -14.23 -9.91 3.09
N SER A 837 -15.33 -10.45 2.56
CA SER A 837 -15.95 -11.67 3.09
C SER A 837 -16.12 -12.70 2.00
N TRP A 838 -15.95 -13.94 2.41
CA TRP A 838 -16.13 -15.12 1.58
C TRP A 838 -17.55 -15.25 1.01
N ASP A 839 -18.56 -14.70 1.69
CA ASP A 839 -19.97 -14.73 1.33
C ASP A 839 -20.53 -13.35 0.92
N ALA A 840 -19.66 -12.44 0.45
CA ALA A 840 -20.09 -11.10 0.01
C ALA A 840 -21.20 -11.14 -1.05
N VAL A 841 -21.20 -12.19 -1.89
CA VAL A 841 -22.40 -12.70 -2.55
C VAL A 841 -22.76 -14.02 -1.87
N ALA A 842 -23.94 -14.10 -1.27
CA ALA A 842 -24.43 -15.34 -0.67
C ALA A 842 -24.82 -16.36 -1.75
N PRO A 843 -24.86 -17.67 -1.45
CA PRO A 843 -25.21 -18.71 -2.43
C PRO A 843 -26.58 -18.59 -3.09
N ASP A 844 -27.50 -17.83 -2.50
CA ASP A 844 -28.82 -17.54 -3.08
C ASP A 844 -28.81 -16.31 -4.01
N GLY A 845 -27.64 -15.71 -4.23
CA GLY A 845 -27.41 -14.51 -5.03
C GLY A 845 -27.56 -13.20 -4.25
N THR A 846 -27.91 -13.24 -2.96
CA THR A 846 -28.03 -12.03 -2.14
C THR A 846 -26.68 -11.34 -2.00
N VAL A 847 -26.63 -10.06 -2.38
CA VAL A 847 -25.40 -9.25 -2.34
C VAL A 847 -25.36 -8.47 -1.02
N GLY A 848 -24.30 -8.67 -0.24
CA GLY A 848 -24.09 -8.05 1.06
C GLY A 848 -23.65 -6.58 0.98
N ALA A 849 -23.86 -5.84 2.07
CA ALA A 849 -23.37 -4.46 2.24
C ALA A 849 -21.95 -4.45 2.82
N MET A 850 -20.99 -4.95 2.06
CA MET A 850 -19.59 -5.13 2.45
C MET A 850 -18.64 -4.76 1.30
N SER A 851 -17.33 -4.80 1.55
CA SER A 851 -16.35 -4.49 0.51
C SER A 851 -16.16 -5.64 -0.47
N PHE A 852 -16.17 -5.31 -1.76
CA PHE A 852 -15.80 -6.21 -2.85
C PHE A 852 -14.36 -5.99 -3.31
N ASN A 853 -13.54 -5.28 -2.51
CA ASN A 853 -12.17 -4.94 -2.87
C ASN A 853 -11.27 -4.76 -1.64
N HIS A 854 -10.79 -5.89 -1.13
CA HIS A 854 -9.97 -6.00 0.06
C HIS A 854 -8.82 -6.96 -0.18
N TYR A 855 -7.57 -6.51 -0.16
CA TYR A 855 -6.46 -7.36 -0.59
C TYR A 855 -6.06 -8.45 0.41
N ALA A 856 -6.58 -8.44 1.65
CA ALA A 856 -6.10 -9.31 2.74
C ALA A 856 -6.12 -10.79 2.36
N PHE A 857 -7.25 -11.32 1.85
CA PHE A 857 -7.35 -12.70 1.39
C PHE A 857 -6.59 -12.99 0.08
N GLY A 858 -6.13 -11.94 -0.60
CA GLY A 858 -5.19 -12.02 -1.72
C GLY A 858 -3.79 -12.47 -1.29
N CYS A 859 -3.51 -12.65 0.00
CA CYS A 859 -2.25 -13.20 0.49
C CYS A 859 -1.92 -14.59 -0.09
N VAL A 860 -2.93 -15.34 -0.55
CA VAL A 860 -2.77 -16.63 -1.25
C VAL A 860 -1.88 -16.51 -2.50
N ASP A 861 -1.81 -15.33 -3.10
CA ASP A 861 -0.98 -15.05 -4.26
C ASP A 861 0.51 -15.27 -3.98
N ASP A 862 0.98 -15.04 -2.76
CA ASP A 862 2.35 -15.41 -2.36
C ASP A 862 2.59 -16.93 -2.41
N TRP A 863 1.58 -17.72 -2.03
CA TRP A 863 1.62 -19.18 -2.16
C TRP A 863 1.60 -19.59 -3.64
N LEU A 864 0.78 -18.95 -4.48
CA LEU A 864 0.77 -19.20 -5.93
C LEU A 864 2.17 -18.97 -6.53
N PHE A 865 2.85 -17.88 -6.19
CA PHE A 865 4.21 -17.64 -6.66
C PHE A 865 5.23 -18.64 -6.12
N ARG A 866 5.26 -18.87 -4.80
CA ARG A 866 6.28 -19.71 -4.15
C ARG A 866 6.12 -21.20 -4.41
N ARG A 867 4.88 -21.70 -4.37
CA ARG A 867 4.58 -23.13 -4.39
C ARG A 867 4.05 -23.59 -5.73
N LEU A 868 3.33 -22.74 -6.48
CA LEU A 868 2.84 -23.13 -7.81
C LEU A 868 3.76 -22.65 -8.94
N GLY A 869 4.16 -21.38 -8.92
CA GLY A 869 5.22 -20.83 -9.78
C GLY A 869 6.61 -21.34 -9.39
N GLY A 870 6.76 -21.77 -8.13
CA GLY A 870 7.98 -22.37 -7.61
C GLY A 870 9.06 -21.36 -7.23
N ILE A 871 8.81 -20.05 -7.21
CA ILE A 871 9.86 -19.02 -7.01
C ILE A 871 9.90 -18.57 -5.54
N ALA A 872 10.96 -18.91 -4.81
CA ALA A 872 11.17 -18.46 -3.44
C ALA A 872 12.62 -17.98 -3.18
N PRO A 873 12.83 -16.91 -2.39
CA PRO A 873 14.17 -16.51 -1.99
C PRO A 873 14.72 -17.48 -0.92
N THR A 874 15.97 -17.90 -1.06
CA THR A 874 16.74 -18.59 0.02
C THR A 874 17.79 -17.69 0.64
N GLU A 875 18.12 -16.60 -0.06
CA GLU A 875 18.90 -15.49 0.46
C GLU A 875 18.16 -14.17 0.16
N PRO A 876 18.33 -13.13 1.01
CA PRO A 876 17.62 -11.85 0.87
C PRO A 876 17.78 -11.23 -0.52
N GLY A 877 16.70 -10.63 -1.03
CA GLY A 877 16.69 -9.97 -2.32
C GLY A 877 16.79 -10.91 -3.51
N TYR A 878 16.61 -12.23 -3.33
CA TYR A 878 16.79 -13.27 -4.36
C TYR A 878 18.24 -13.41 -4.86
N ARG A 879 19.22 -13.14 -3.99
CA ARG A 879 20.64 -13.47 -4.28
C ARG A 879 20.82 -14.96 -4.61
N ARG A 880 20.05 -15.81 -3.93
CA ARG A 880 19.87 -17.24 -4.23
C ARG A 880 18.39 -17.61 -4.24
N VAL A 881 17.99 -18.41 -5.21
CA VAL A 881 16.57 -18.77 -5.47
C VAL A 881 16.35 -20.28 -5.26
N ARG A 882 15.28 -20.64 -4.57
CA ARG A 882 14.76 -22.00 -4.61
C ARG A 882 13.64 -22.08 -5.64
N VAL A 883 13.79 -23.03 -6.57
CA VAL A 883 12.79 -23.45 -7.54
C VAL A 883 12.18 -24.75 -7.07
N ALA A 884 10.95 -24.73 -6.55
CA ALA A 884 10.32 -25.93 -5.97
C ALA A 884 8.79 -25.93 -6.16
N PRO A 885 8.29 -26.00 -7.41
CA PRO A 885 6.85 -26.04 -7.65
C PRO A 885 6.22 -27.37 -7.23
N LEU A 886 4.97 -27.31 -6.75
CA LEU A 886 4.11 -28.45 -6.46
C LEU A 886 3.46 -28.94 -7.76
N THR A 887 4.09 -29.91 -8.41
CA THR A 887 3.71 -30.40 -9.75
C THR A 887 2.75 -31.59 -9.72
N ASP A 888 2.49 -32.14 -8.54
CA ASP A 888 1.65 -33.33 -8.29
C ASP A 888 0.16 -33.01 -8.07
N GLY A 889 -0.20 -31.72 -8.16
CA GLY A 889 -1.57 -31.22 -8.04
C GLY A 889 -2.39 -31.24 -9.34
N PRO A 890 -3.59 -30.64 -9.32
CA PRO A 890 -4.53 -30.64 -10.45
C PRO A 890 -4.05 -29.81 -11.65
N VAL A 891 -3.17 -28.83 -11.43
CA VAL A 891 -2.59 -27.97 -12.47
C VAL A 891 -1.53 -28.71 -13.27
N SER A 892 -1.53 -28.64 -14.60
CA SER A 892 -0.58 -29.35 -15.49
C SER A 892 0.61 -28.51 -15.97
N TRP A 893 0.51 -27.19 -15.89
CA TRP A 893 1.60 -26.27 -16.14
C TRP A 893 1.40 -24.98 -15.35
N ALA A 894 2.50 -24.32 -14.98
CA ALA A 894 2.48 -22.94 -14.51
C ALA A 894 3.70 -22.18 -15.03
N ARG A 895 3.54 -20.86 -15.18
CA ARG A 895 4.64 -19.92 -15.41
C ARG A 895 4.50 -18.74 -14.46
N ALA A 896 5.63 -18.31 -13.93
CA ALA A 896 5.72 -17.14 -13.09
C ALA A 896 7.02 -16.40 -13.39
N HIS A 897 7.01 -15.08 -13.26
CA HIS A 897 8.24 -14.32 -13.19
C HIS A 897 8.16 -13.27 -12.11
N ARG A 898 9.33 -12.90 -11.57
CA ARG A 898 9.50 -11.79 -10.64
C ARG A 898 10.73 -10.98 -10.99
N ASP A 899 10.57 -9.67 -11.08
CA ASP A 899 11.62 -8.69 -11.26
C ASP A 899 12.24 -8.35 -9.90
N THR A 900 13.39 -8.99 -9.63
CA THR A 900 14.14 -8.85 -8.39
C THR A 900 15.14 -7.69 -8.48
N PRO A 901 15.74 -7.25 -7.37
CA PRO A 901 16.83 -6.28 -7.39
C PRO A 901 18.01 -6.66 -8.31
N PHE A 902 18.23 -7.95 -8.55
CA PHE A 902 19.28 -8.46 -9.44
C PHE A 902 18.83 -8.60 -10.90
N GLY A 903 17.53 -8.50 -11.18
CA GLY A 903 16.92 -8.78 -12.48
C GLY A 903 15.79 -9.81 -12.41
N ARG A 904 15.25 -10.16 -13.57
CA ARG A 904 14.13 -11.10 -13.69
C ARG A 904 14.52 -12.53 -13.33
N VAL A 905 13.79 -13.13 -12.40
CA VAL A 905 13.73 -14.58 -12.16
C VAL A 905 12.47 -15.11 -12.80
N GLU A 906 12.59 -16.09 -13.69
CA GLU A 906 11.46 -16.66 -14.42
C GLU A 906 11.48 -18.18 -14.32
N VAL A 907 10.32 -18.78 -14.05
CA VAL A 907 10.14 -20.23 -13.96
C VAL A 907 8.88 -20.61 -14.72
N ALA A 908 9.01 -21.56 -15.63
CA ALA A 908 7.91 -22.28 -16.25
C ALA A 908 8.12 -23.78 -16.07
N TRP A 909 7.05 -24.50 -15.78
CA TRP A 909 7.07 -25.96 -15.75
C TRP A 909 5.80 -26.55 -16.39
N GLU A 910 5.93 -27.74 -16.95
CA GLU A 910 4.86 -28.46 -17.64
C GLU A 910 5.03 -29.98 -17.46
N ARG A 911 3.96 -30.70 -17.08
CA ARG A 911 3.97 -32.16 -17.05
C ARG A 911 3.92 -32.75 -18.46
N ALA A 912 4.69 -33.81 -18.70
CA ALA A 912 4.82 -34.43 -20.02
C ALA A 912 3.56 -35.14 -20.53
N ASP A 913 2.60 -35.46 -19.65
CA ASP A 913 1.30 -36.02 -20.03
C ASP A 913 0.36 -34.97 -20.65
N GLY A 914 0.57 -33.68 -20.39
CA GLY A 914 -0.19 -32.57 -20.97
C GLY A 914 -1.69 -32.56 -20.61
N GLU A 915 -2.15 -33.50 -19.79
CA GLU A 915 -3.56 -33.62 -19.40
C GLU A 915 -3.83 -32.82 -18.11
N ALA A 916 -4.82 -31.92 -18.17
CA ALA A 916 -5.43 -31.35 -16.97
C ALA A 916 -6.24 -32.46 -16.28
N LEU A 917 -5.91 -32.78 -15.03
CA LEU A 917 -6.64 -33.78 -14.26
C LEU A 917 -8.00 -33.18 -13.87
N GLY A 918 -9.08 -33.92 -14.12
CA GLY A 918 -10.44 -33.43 -13.89
C GLY A 918 -10.68 -33.05 -12.43
N ALA A 919 -11.48 -32.00 -12.20
CA ALA A 919 -11.77 -31.41 -10.88
C ALA A 919 -12.66 -32.27 -9.95
N ALA A 920 -12.64 -33.60 -10.08
CA ALA A 920 -13.33 -34.50 -9.17
C ALA A 920 -12.41 -35.70 -8.92
N GLY A 921 -11.98 -35.85 -7.67
CA GLY A 921 -10.95 -36.81 -7.25
C GLY A 921 -11.05 -38.18 -7.92
N ALA A 922 -10.11 -38.46 -8.81
CA ALA A 922 -9.57 -39.78 -9.14
C ALA A 922 -8.59 -39.59 -10.29
N ASP A 923 -7.36 -39.23 -9.94
CA ASP A 923 -6.09 -39.69 -10.52
C ASP A 923 -5.05 -38.64 -10.13
N SER A 924 -4.29 -38.88 -9.06
CA SER A 924 -2.97 -38.23 -8.96
C SER A 924 -2.21 -38.58 -10.25
N PRO A 925 -1.39 -37.66 -10.80
CA PRO A 925 -0.59 -38.01 -11.97
C PRO A 925 0.17 -39.30 -11.68
N ALA A 926 0.29 -40.18 -12.67
CA ALA A 926 0.97 -41.45 -12.50
C ALA A 926 2.34 -41.18 -11.83
N ALA A 927 2.62 -41.84 -10.71
CA ALA A 927 3.84 -41.62 -9.96
C ALA A 927 5.05 -41.68 -10.90
N GLY A 928 5.84 -40.61 -10.95
CA GLY A 928 6.97 -40.48 -11.88
C GLY A 928 6.64 -39.89 -13.26
N THR A 929 5.54 -39.13 -13.39
CA THR A 929 5.28 -38.33 -14.60
C THR A 929 6.38 -37.30 -14.78
N PRO A 930 7.13 -37.30 -15.90
CA PRO A 930 8.22 -36.36 -16.11
C PRO A 930 7.73 -34.91 -16.16
N VAL A 931 8.48 -33.99 -15.56
CA VAL A 931 8.19 -32.55 -15.60
C VAL A 931 9.29 -31.84 -16.38
N ARG A 932 8.89 -31.06 -17.38
CA ARG A 932 9.77 -30.14 -18.10
C ARG A 932 9.83 -28.83 -17.34
N TYR A 933 11.04 -28.33 -17.08
CA TYR A 933 11.30 -27.02 -16.49
C TYR A 933 12.02 -26.12 -17.49
N GLU A 934 11.65 -24.84 -17.50
CA GLU A 934 12.37 -23.74 -18.13
C GLU A 934 12.56 -22.64 -17.09
N ILE A 935 13.81 -22.38 -16.72
CA ILE A 935 14.18 -21.49 -15.62
C ILE A 935 15.18 -20.47 -16.14
N THR A 936 14.95 -19.20 -15.88
CA THR A 936 15.89 -18.12 -16.15
C THR A 936 16.27 -17.42 -14.85
N LEU A 937 17.56 -17.40 -14.53
CA LEU A 937 18.12 -16.67 -13.40
C LEU A 937 18.99 -15.50 -13.90
N PRO A 938 18.94 -14.33 -13.25
CA PRO A 938 19.74 -13.17 -13.66
C PRO A 938 21.24 -13.37 -13.35
N ALA A 939 22.09 -12.49 -13.90
CA ALA A 939 23.54 -12.59 -13.79
C ALA A 939 24.02 -12.75 -12.33
N GLY A 940 24.80 -13.81 -12.07
CA GLY A 940 25.33 -14.12 -10.74
C GLY A 940 24.35 -14.74 -9.75
N VAL A 941 23.04 -14.60 -9.95
CA VAL A 941 22.06 -15.28 -9.09
C VAL A 941 22.16 -16.78 -9.31
N THR A 942 22.28 -17.50 -8.21
CA THR A 942 22.29 -18.97 -8.19
C THR A 942 21.00 -19.50 -7.61
N GLY A 943 20.82 -20.81 -7.65
CA GLY A 943 19.67 -21.40 -7.00
C GLY A 943 19.75 -22.90 -6.87
N GLU A 944 18.62 -23.47 -6.48
CA GLU A 944 18.42 -24.91 -6.43
C GLU A 944 17.04 -25.25 -7.00
N LEU A 945 16.97 -26.33 -7.79
CA LEU A 945 15.73 -26.94 -8.23
C LEU A 945 15.46 -28.18 -7.39
N ALA A 946 14.33 -28.21 -6.69
CA ALA A 946 13.78 -29.42 -6.09
C ALA A 946 12.86 -30.11 -7.10
N THR A 947 13.22 -31.32 -7.52
CA THR A 947 12.45 -32.11 -8.50
C THR A 947 11.47 -33.07 -7.80
N PRO A 948 10.43 -33.58 -8.50
CA PRO A 948 9.37 -34.37 -7.88
C PRO A 948 9.85 -35.71 -7.29
N ASP A 949 10.97 -36.23 -7.79
CA ASP A 949 11.67 -37.42 -7.27
C ASP A 949 12.46 -37.16 -5.97
N GLY A 950 12.38 -35.94 -5.42
CA GLY A 950 13.05 -35.53 -4.19
C GLY A 950 14.52 -35.13 -4.37
N ASN A 951 15.03 -35.13 -5.60
CA ASN A 951 16.39 -34.67 -5.88
C ASN A 951 16.50 -33.14 -5.85
N VAL A 952 17.66 -32.64 -5.42
CA VAL A 952 17.99 -31.21 -5.47
C VAL A 952 19.13 -31.01 -6.46
N ARG A 953 18.95 -30.09 -7.42
CA ARG A 953 19.93 -29.75 -8.44
C ARG A 953 20.33 -28.30 -8.32
N GLU A 954 21.63 -28.01 -8.28
CA GLU A 954 22.12 -26.63 -8.32
C GLU A 954 21.79 -25.95 -9.66
N LEU A 955 21.39 -24.69 -9.59
CA LEU A 955 21.10 -23.81 -10.72
C LEU A 955 22.15 -22.69 -10.77
N ALA A 956 22.70 -22.47 -11.96
CA ALA A 956 23.52 -21.30 -12.23
C ALA A 956 22.68 -20.19 -12.91
N SER A 957 23.21 -18.98 -12.93
CA SER A 957 22.66 -17.87 -13.71
C SER A 957 22.52 -18.25 -15.19
N GLY A 958 21.51 -17.67 -15.86
CA GLY A 958 21.18 -17.94 -17.26
C GLY A 958 19.96 -18.86 -17.41
N ARG A 959 19.78 -19.37 -18.63
CA ARG A 959 18.63 -20.22 -18.98
C ARG A 959 18.95 -21.70 -18.79
N THR A 960 18.16 -22.37 -17.96
CA THR A 960 18.20 -23.81 -17.74
C THR A 960 16.91 -24.45 -18.26
N VAL A 961 17.05 -25.47 -19.12
CA VAL A 961 15.92 -26.31 -19.58
C VAL A 961 16.24 -27.76 -19.28
N LEU A 962 15.37 -28.44 -18.54
CA LEU A 962 15.56 -29.84 -18.20
C LEU A 962 14.23 -30.58 -18.07
N VAL A 963 14.30 -31.92 -18.12
CA VAL A 963 13.19 -32.81 -17.79
C VAL A 963 13.64 -33.64 -16.60
N ALA A 964 12.81 -33.70 -15.56
CA ALA A 964 13.06 -34.48 -14.35
C ALA A 964 11.97 -35.51 -14.12
#